data_AF-F9WUJ5-F1
#
_entry.id   AF-F9WUJ5-F1
#
_cell.length_a   1.000
_cell.length_b   1.000
_cell.length_c   1.000
_cell.angle_alpha   90.00
_cell.angle_beta   90.00
_cell.angle_gamma   90.00
#
_symmetry.space_group_name_H-M   'P 1'
#
loop_
_entity.id
_entity.type
_entity.pdbx_description
1 polymer ?
#
loop_
_entity_poly.entity_id
_entity_poly.type
_entity_poly.pdbx_seq_one_letter_code
_entity_poly.pdbx_strand_id
1 'polypeptide(L)'
;MAGRGRRVRQNEGGSAGEPPLSRARVESVPGPRWTLNSRVADVLLDGARPPEEVLLSECLERVRHRGTDIDGDVRMDVVIQEPEFYIPNEHTRRRILSLPECQTYALVYRAVPLLRGHRITSVRRWGGPDENADAKRAVRDELADERLWNTVCGLLDDAFNVAKDAEARGKVGKSDSEAAKVIPDAFESVVNARWSHVLSGVADKPLGMCVADGHPTSVWSDAEVNVTPAPEPAENVDDARGDGLELLVLTSAMGWPYTGFKHGEERDVFVRREMVRVWHVVRSEVARWPEDDTMFRPQPYVLVGTPGIGKSFGCGSYLLYELLHYDAAKVPAVAYFLDGSAYIFHKTGVMAGRVVFYEEARAAITAMRHMANERREALVKRKEAEGVKDAAQKCKAKCGFIIFDVGGKHQPGLELPTSEWGCVVLSSPNERNYKGWKKQKMAYYIFINCYEAREMKAFFAWQQRALLGAAANDASACADVSALWREVERRVDEVGPLPRYVFDDKAYKERCNNVADKLRRVSEGDVEHYMRILMGNEEWIEDGTTHAVIKLVRTMSRGVEHYRNHPVTRAIETRLRRLLIAKHCGRSCLVRALATMDEHGANALEQFGVCAFLHARVVQTIAAKMKCLPGADGGGVRGSVLTNARAVGRYPHSYRMFDLGDADERAPVPVEAVQSGLLYIPGDRCFPVVDAFYFVTAPAGGAAGSKRRRGAACESESERWTLVGVQVTRRHAHGTTTFAVNDFVGRLASFFGNWVQVERKLSWEIIYVQHAASQPMERRQRCTATVREAGDKCQEALTLWDRMTQYQVRLEGDICAAIDIVANATSPAALDRAV
;
A
#
# COMPACT_ATOMS: atom_id res chain seq x y z
N MET A 1 71.09 -30.81 -0.14
CA MET A 1 70.04 -30.42 -1.10
C MET A 1 69.36 -29.17 -0.54
N ALA A 2 69.88 -27.97 -0.82
CA ALA A 2 69.60 -27.13 -1.99
C ALA A 2 68.11 -26.68 -2.02
N GLY A 3 67.73 -25.40 -1.92
CA GLY A 3 68.46 -24.15 -1.71
C GLY A 3 67.44 -23.08 -1.23
N ARG A 4 67.61 -22.54 -0.02
CA ARG A 4 67.96 -21.15 0.33
C ARG A 4 67.80 -20.09 -0.77
N GLY A 5 66.96 -19.10 -0.46
CA GLY A 5 66.91 -17.81 -1.13
C GLY A 5 67.93 -16.77 -0.64
N ARG A 6 67.94 -15.65 -1.38
CA ARG A 6 68.54 -14.30 -1.21
C ARG A 6 68.95 -13.86 -2.63
N ARG A 7 68.87 -12.61 -3.09
CA ARG A 7 68.78 -11.26 -2.50
C ARG A 7 68.64 -10.29 -3.69
N VAL A 8 68.03 -9.11 -3.48
CA VAL A 8 68.36 -7.74 -3.97
C VAL A 8 67.19 -6.87 -3.42
N ARG A 9 67.22 -6.17 -2.26
CA ARG A 9 67.93 -4.94 -1.82
C ARG A 9 67.95 -3.83 -2.88
N GLN A 10 67.67 -2.55 -2.66
CA GLN A 10 67.13 -1.72 -1.56
C GLN A 10 67.24 -0.27 -2.10
N ASN A 11 66.28 0.62 -1.77
CA ASN A 11 66.42 2.08 -1.63
C ASN A 11 66.91 2.89 -2.86
N GLU A 12 66.64 4.17 -3.12
CA GLU A 12 66.06 5.39 -2.52
C GLU A 12 66.05 6.37 -3.74
N GLY A 13 65.24 7.41 -3.95
CA GLY A 13 64.25 8.17 -3.23
C GLY A 13 63.85 9.37 -4.13
N GLY A 14 62.84 10.17 -3.75
CA GLY A 14 62.68 11.53 -4.28
C GLY A 14 61.31 11.92 -4.88
N SER A 15 60.30 12.04 -4.01
CA SER A 15 59.28 13.11 -3.91
C SER A 15 58.69 13.86 -5.14
N ALA A 16 57.36 13.93 -5.11
CA ALA A 16 56.45 15.01 -5.54
C ALA A 16 56.33 15.39 -7.04
N GLY A 17 55.14 15.17 -7.59
CA GLY A 17 54.69 15.75 -8.85
C GLY A 17 53.24 15.35 -9.18
N GLU A 18 52.38 16.35 -9.30
CA GLU A 18 50.97 16.35 -9.71
C GLU A 18 50.60 15.51 -10.95
N PRO A 19 49.30 15.22 -11.17
CA PRO A 19 48.84 14.26 -12.18
C PRO A 19 48.86 14.86 -13.60
N PRO A 20 49.28 14.11 -14.64
CA PRO A 20 49.14 14.59 -16.00
C PRO A 20 47.78 14.23 -16.61
N LEU A 21 46.99 15.28 -16.80
CA LEU A 21 46.39 15.71 -18.07
C LEU A 21 45.36 14.78 -18.74
N SER A 22 44.11 15.10 -18.41
CA SER A 22 42.93 15.17 -19.29
C SER A 22 43.23 15.18 -20.79
N ARG A 23 42.68 14.18 -21.50
CA ARG A 23 42.53 14.20 -22.96
C ARG A 23 41.06 14.32 -23.35
N ALA A 24 40.80 15.44 -24.03
CA ALA A 24 39.74 15.74 -24.99
C ALA A 24 38.28 15.49 -24.58
N ARG A 25 37.68 16.54 -24.00
CA ARG A 25 36.25 16.83 -24.10
C ARG A 25 35.86 16.81 -25.58
N VAL A 26 35.05 15.84 -25.99
CA VAL A 26 34.29 15.96 -27.25
C VAL A 26 33.43 17.20 -27.10
N GLU A 27 33.74 18.22 -27.88
CA GLU A 27 32.93 19.42 -28.01
C GLU A 27 31.51 18.99 -28.36
N SER A 28 30.57 19.30 -27.48
CA SER A 28 29.15 19.19 -27.76
C SER A 28 28.87 19.97 -29.05
N VAL A 29 28.40 19.27 -30.08
CA VAL A 29 27.77 19.90 -31.25
C VAL A 29 26.79 20.95 -30.71
N PRO A 30 26.88 22.23 -31.11
CA PRO A 30 25.93 23.24 -30.65
C PRO A 30 24.51 22.76 -30.96
N GLY A 31 23.66 22.68 -29.93
CA GLY A 31 22.26 22.31 -30.11
C GLY A 31 21.54 23.28 -31.07
N PRO A 32 20.39 22.88 -31.65
CA PRO A 32 19.62 23.76 -32.53
C PRO A 32 19.25 25.05 -31.80
N ARG A 33 19.38 26.19 -32.49
CA ARG A 33 19.13 27.54 -31.93
C ARG A 33 17.72 27.70 -31.37
N TRP A 34 16.73 27.00 -31.95
CA TRP A 34 15.33 27.05 -31.58
C TRP A 34 14.73 25.63 -31.47
N THR A 35 13.79 25.43 -30.55
CA THR A 35 13.05 24.17 -30.36
C THR A 35 11.55 24.41 -30.57
N LEU A 36 10.76 23.34 -30.71
CA LEU A 36 9.29 23.47 -30.83
C LEU A 36 8.63 24.18 -29.62
N ASN A 37 9.28 24.18 -28.46
CA ASN A 37 8.80 24.85 -27.25
C ASN A 37 9.33 26.30 -27.12
N SER A 38 10.18 26.77 -28.04
CA SER A 38 10.67 28.16 -28.05
C SER A 38 9.50 29.13 -28.21
N ARG A 39 9.54 30.24 -27.46
CA ARG A 39 8.50 31.26 -27.51
C ARG A 39 8.65 32.06 -28.80
N VAL A 40 7.52 32.44 -29.42
CA VAL A 40 7.54 33.26 -30.65
C VAL A 40 8.23 34.62 -30.43
N ALA A 41 8.14 35.18 -29.22
CA ALA A 41 8.80 36.43 -28.86
C ALA A 41 10.33 36.31 -28.88
N ASP A 42 10.87 35.18 -28.42
CA ASP A 42 12.31 34.96 -28.37
C ASP A 42 12.87 34.76 -29.80
N VAL A 43 12.10 34.09 -30.66
CA VAL A 43 12.44 33.87 -32.08
C VAL A 43 12.41 35.16 -32.88
N LEU A 44 11.37 35.98 -32.72
CA LEU A 44 11.25 37.25 -33.45
C LEU A 44 12.33 38.27 -33.06
N LEU A 45 12.90 38.13 -31.86
CA LEU A 45 14.05 38.91 -31.41
C LEU A 45 15.40 38.26 -31.73
N ASP A 46 15.40 37.08 -32.35
CA ASP A 46 16.58 36.25 -32.58
C ASP A 46 17.44 35.99 -31.31
N GLY A 47 16.80 36.03 -30.13
CA GLY A 47 17.43 35.92 -28.81
C GLY A 47 18.05 37.21 -28.27
N ALA A 48 17.93 38.33 -28.98
CA ALA A 48 18.35 39.65 -28.50
C ALA A 48 17.45 40.16 -27.37
N ARG A 49 17.99 41.04 -26.52
CA ARG A 49 17.18 41.77 -25.53
C ARG A 49 16.24 42.75 -26.25
N PRO A 50 15.06 43.06 -25.69
CA PRO A 50 14.21 44.12 -26.22
C PRO A 50 15.01 45.42 -26.42
N PRO A 51 14.73 46.21 -27.48
CA PRO A 51 15.45 47.44 -27.76
C PRO A 51 15.47 48.39 -26.54
N GLU A 52 16.59 49.08 -26.32
CA GLU A 52 16.67 50.17 -25.32
C GLU A 52 15.72 51.31 -25.70
N GLU A 53 15.10 51.96 -24.72
CA GLU A 53 14.10 53.02 -24.93
C GLU A 53 14.69 54.18 -25.75
N VAL A 54 14.14 54.42 -26.95
CA VAL A 54 14.52 55.51 -27.85
C VAL A 54 13.35 56.48 -27.99
N LEU A 55 13.64 57.79 -27.99
CA LEU A 55 12.64 58.83 -28.25
C LEU A 55 12.49 59.11 -29.75
N LEU A 56 11.31 59.54 -30.17
CA LEU A 56 11.02 59.90 -31.56
C LEU A 56 11.94 61.03 -32.07
N SER A 57 12.34 61.96 -31.19
CA SER A 57 13.31 63.02 -31.48
C SER A 57 14.64 62.47 -32.01
N GLU A 58 15.16 61.40 -31.41
CA GLU A 58 16.41 60.76 -31.82
C GLU A 58 16.29 60.08 -33.20
N CYS A 59 15.12 59.51 -33.52
CA CYS A 59 14.82 58.97 -34.84
C CYS A 59 14.66 60.06 -35.90
N LEU A 60 14.02 61.19 -35.55
CA LEU A 60 13.84 62.35 -36.42
C LEU A 60 15.19 62.99 -36.80
N GLU A 61 16.13 63.08 -35.85
CA GLU A 61 17.51 63.52 -36.11
C GLU A 61 18.23 62.62 -37.11
N ARG A 62 18.14 61.29 -36.94
CA ARG A 62 18.77 60.31 -37.85
C ARG A 62 18.24 60.41 -39.29
N VAL A 63 16.94 60.65 -39.47
CA VAL A 63 16.35 60.89 -40.79
C VAL A 63 16.48 62.35 -41.27
N ARG A 64 17.18 63.20 -40.51
CA ARG A 64 17.39 64.63 -40.81
C ARG A 64 16.08 65.39 -41.04
N HIS A 65 15.02 65.07 -40.30
CA HIS A 65 13.78 65.86 -40.29
C HIS A 65 14.01 67.13 -39.47
N ARG A 66 13.75 68.31 -40.06
CA ARG A 66 13.93 69.63 -39.40
C ARG A 66 12.63 70.38 -39.16
N GLY A 67 11.48 69.72 -39.35
CA GLY A 67 10.16 70.30 -39.07
C GLY A 67 9.85 70.27 -37.58
N THR A 68 9.14 71.29 -37.09
CA THR A 68 8.63 71.38 -35.70
C THR A 68 7.19 70.88 -35.59
N ASP A 69 6.73 70.12 -36.58
CA ASP A 69 5.36 69.63 -36.77
C ASP A 69 5.08 68.30 -36.06
N ILE A 70 6.11 67.67 -35.48
CA ILE A 70 6.04 66.38 -34.79
C ILE A 70 6.56 66.55 -33.37
N ASP A 71 5.80 66.09 -32.38
CA ASP A 71 6.26 66.02 -30.99
C ASP A 71 7.28 64.89 -30.84
N GLY A 72 8.54 65.26 -30.61
CA GLY A 72 9.67 64.34 -30.51
C GLY A 72 9.84 63.68 -29.14
N ASP A 73 9.15 64.15 -28.11
CA ASP A 73 9.28 63.67 -26.72
C ASP A 73 8.42 62.43 -26.43
N VAL A 74 8.00 61.73 -27.49
CA VAL A 74 7.23 60.48 -27.41
C VAL A 74 8.17 59.29 -27.57
N ARG A 75 7.99 58.27 -26.72
CA ARG A 75 8.76 57.02 -26.79
C ARG A 75 8.41 56.22 -28.04
N MET A 76 9.43 55.60 -28.65
CA MET A 76 9.25 54.82 -29.89
C MET A 76 8.38 53.57 -29.73
N ASP A 77 8.29 52.96 -28.55
CA ASP A 77 7.38 51.84 -28.30
C ASP A 77 5.89 52.24 -28.34
N VAL A 78 5.59 53.49 -27.99
CA VAL A 78 4.25 54.08 -28.12
C VAL A 78 3.99 54.48 -29.58
N VAL A 79 4.96 55.15 -30.21
CA VAL A 79 4.85 55.60 -31.62
C VAL A 79 4.64 54.43 -32.57
N ILE A 80 5.31 53.30 -32.32
CA ILE A 80 5.24 52.13 -33.19
C ILE A 80 3.87 51.45 -33.19
N GLN A 81 3.06 51.61 -32.14
CA GLN A 81 1.72 51.03 -32.11
C GLN A 81 0.76 51.73 -33.09
N GLU A 82 0.86 53.06 -33.20
CA GLU A 82 0.01 53.90 -34.05
C GLU A 82 0.82 55.01 -34.75
N PRO A 83 1.77 54.67 -35.65
CA PRO A 83 2.73 55.63 -36.18
C PRO A 83 2.09 56.70 -37.07
N GLU A 84 0.89 56.46 -37.59
CA GLU A 84 0.10 57.43 -38.36
C GLU A 84 -0.35 58.62 -37.52
N PHE A 85 -0.61 58.38 -36.22
CA PHE A 85 -1.05 59.41 -35.28
C PHE A 85 0.10 60.36 -34.92
N TYR A 86 1.27 59.80 -34.62
CA TYR A 86 2.44 60.58 -34.18
C TYR A 86 3.27 61.14 -35.34
N ILE A 87 3.26 60.49 -36.51
CA ILE A 87 3.98 60.95 -37.71
C ILE A 87 2.99 61.04 -38.87
N PRO A 88 2.24 62.16 -38.99
CA PRO A 88 1.22 62.32 -40.02
C PRO A 88 1.80 62.25 -41.45
N ASN A 89 3.00 62.81 -41.63
CA ASN A 89 3.69 62.80 -42.93
C ASN A 89 4.13 61.38 -43.32
N GLU A 90 3.53 60.84 -44.39
CA GLU A 90 3.79 59.48 -44.86
C GLU A 90 5.24 59.24 -45.28
N HIS A 91 5.91 60.24 -45.87
CA HIS A 91 7.31 60.11 -46.30
C HIS A 91 8.25 60.04 -45.09
N THR A 92 8.05 60.91 -44.10
CA THR A 92 8.82 60.89 -42.84
C THR A 92 8.54 59.61 -42.05
N ARG A 93 7.28 59.19 -41.96
CA ARG A 93 6.86 57.94 -41.31
C ARG A 93 7.57 56.73 -41.93
N ARG A 94 7.57 56.62 -43.27
CA ARG A 94 8.27 55.54 -43.97
C ARG A 94 9.77 55.54 -43.71
N ARG A 95 10.41 56.71 -43.64
CA ARG A 95 11.85 56.83 -43.37
C ARG A 95 12.21 56.41 -41.94
N ILE A 96 11.39 56.79 -40.95
CA ILE A 96 11.59 56.43 -39.54
C ILE A 96 11.33 54.94 -39.31
N LEU A 97 10.19 54.41 -39.79
CA LEU A 97 9.85 52.99 -39.65
C LEU A 97 10.82 52.06 -40.38
N SER A 98 11.62 52.59 -41.32
CA SER A 98 12.67 51.82 -41.99
C SER A 98 13.98 51.72 -41.20
N LEU A 99 14.12 52.42 -40.06
CA LEU A 99 15.29 52.29 -39.19
C LEU A 99 15.34 50.88 -38.55
N PRO A 100 16.54 50.28 -38.38
CA PRO A 100 16.69 48.92 -37.82
C PRO A 100 16.06 48.75 -36.44
N GLU A 101 16.17 49.77 -35.59
CA GLU A 101 15.60 49.77 -34.24
C GLU A 101 14.08 49.76 -34.30
N CYS A 102 13.49 50.59 -35.17
CA CYS A 102 12.05 50.67 -35.39
C CYS A 102 11.46 49.36 -35.92
N GLN A 103 12.19 48.66 -36.79
CA GLN A 103 11.81 47.33 -37.27
C GLN A 103 11.77 46.31 -36.11
N THR A 104 12.74 46.39 -35.19
CA THR A 104 12.78 45.54 -33.99
C THR A 104 11.64 45.89 -33.01
N TYR A 105 11.38 47.18 -32.80
CA TYR A 105 10.25 47.65 -32.01
C TYR A 105 8.92 47.14 -32.58
N ALA A 106 8.74 47.15 -33.90
CA ALA A 106 7.52 46.67 -34.54
C ALA A 106 7.28 45.17 -34.30
N LEU A 107 8.34 44.35 -34.28
CA LEU A 107 8.24 42.92 -33.94
C LEU A 107 7.80 42.71 -32.49
N VAL A 108 8.35 43.47 -31.53
CA VAL A 108 8.08 43.31 -30.09
C VAL A 108 6.74 43.88 -29.67
N TYR A 109 6.40 45.08 -30.13
CA TYR A 109 5.28 45.86 -29.59
C TYR A 109 4.03 45.83 -30.48
N ARG A 110 4.13 45.45 -31.76
CA ARG A 110 2.96 45.19 -32.62
C ARG A 110 2.72 43.70 -32.84
N ALA A 111 3.71 42.97 -33.33
CA ALA A 111 3.49 41.58 -33.78
C ALA A 111 3.33 40.57 -32.63
N VAL A 112 4.21 40.60 -31.61
CA VAL A 112 4.16 39.65 -30.49
C VAL A 112 2.84 39.72 -29.68
N PRO A 113 2.29 40.90 -29.33
CA PRO A 113 1.02 41.01 -28.61
C PRO A 113 -0.14 40.38 -29.39
N LEU A 114 -0.22 40.64 -30.70
CA LEU A 114 -1.26 40.06 -31.57
C LEU A 114 -1.14 38.53 -31.64
N LEU A 115 0.08 38.01 -31.86
CA LEU A 115 0.32 36.55 -31.84
C LEU A 115 -0.11 35.90 -30.51
N ARG A 116 0.17 36.56 -29.38
CA ARG A 116 -0.25 36.08 -28.04
C ARG A 116 -1.77 36.18 -27.84
N GLY A 117 -2.39 37.27 -28.30
CA GLY A 117 -3.84 37.48 -28.26
C GLY A 117 -4.59 36.36 -28.99
N HIS A 118 -4.07 35.95 -30.15
CA HIS A 118 -4.57 34.83 -30.96
C HIS A 118 -4.01 33.46 -30.54
N ARG A 119 -3.48 33.34 -29.32
CA ARG A 119 -2.98 32.09 -28.68
C ARG A 119 -1.78 31.39 -29.34
N ILE A 120 -1.10 32.06 -30.28
CA ILE A 120 0.13 31.59 -30.92
C ILE A 120 1.35 32.00 -30.08
N THR A 121 1.65 31.20 -29.05
CA THR A 121 2.69 31.54 -28.05
C THR A 121 4.03 30.82 -28.24
N SER A 122 4.09 29.78 -29.07
CA SER A 122 5.28 28.96 -29.30
C SER A 122 5.43 28.54 -30.76
N VAL A 123 6.65 28.17 -31.16
CA VAL A 123 6.99 27.67 -32.51
C VAL A 123 6.13 26.47 -32.90
N ARG A 124 5.84 25.54 -31.98
CA ARG A 124 4.91 24.43 -32.21
C ARG A 124 3.52 24.90 -32.61
N ARG A 125 2.99 25.93 -31.96
CA ARG A 125 1.65 26.47 -32.28
C ARG A 125 1.68 27.23 -33.60
N TRP A 126 2.78 27.90 -33.92
CA TRP A 126 2.95 28.52 -35.22
C TRP A 126 2.85 27.50 -36.36
N GLY A 127 3.53 26.35 -36.26
CA GLY A 127 3.48 25.31 -37.29
C GLY A 127 2.47 24.18 -37.05
N GLY A 128 1.42 24.42 -36.25
CA GLY A 128 0.32 23.47 -36.04
C GLY A 128 -0.51 23.23 -37.31
N PRO A 129 -1.35 22.17 -37.36
CA PRO A 129 -2.24 21.91 -38.49
C PRO A 129 -3.22 23.08 -38.74
N ASP A 130 -3.97 23.01 -39.86
CA ASP A 130 -4.81 24.08 -40.44
C ASP A 130 -5.74 24.83 -39.46
N GLU A 131 -6.01 24.28 -38.27
CA GLU A 131 -6.73 24.92 -37.16
C GLU A 131 -6.16 26.29 -36.73
N ASN A 132 -4.86 26.56 -36.98
CA ASN A 132 -4.26 27.89 -36.70
C ASN A 132 -4.20 28.81 -37.93
N ALA A 133 -4.69 28.39 -39.09
CA ALA A 133 -4.73 29.21 -40.30
C ALA A 133 -5.67 30.42 -40.12
N ASP A 134 -6.80 30.25 -39.44
CA ASP A 134 -7.72 31.34 -39.08
C ASP A 134 -7.04 32.35 -38.13
N ALA A 135 -6.32 31.87 -37.12
CA ALA A 135 -5.59 32.72 -36.18
C ALA A 135 -4.47 33.51 -36.88
N LYS A 136 -3.74 32.91 -37.82
CA LYS A 136 -2.74 33.62 -38.62
C LYS A 136 -3.36 34.68 -39.53
N ARG A 137 -4.52 34.39 -40.14
CA ARG A 137 -5.26 35.37 -40.95
C ARG A 137 -5.74 36.55 -40.10
N ALA A 138 -6.30 36.28 -38.92
CA ALA A 138 -6.72 37.33 -37.99
C ALA A 138 -5.54 38.22 -37.54
N VAL A 139 -4.39 37.64 -37.21
CA VAL A 139 -3.18 38.42 -36.88
C VAL A 139 -2.71 39.27 -38.07
N ARG A 140 -2.73 38.72 -39.30
CA ARG A 140 -2.35 39.47 -40.51
C ARG A 140 -3.29 40.66 -40.73
N ASP A 141 -4.60 40.44 -40.63
CA ASP A 141 -5.61 41.46 -40.87
C ASP A 141 -5.55 42.58 -39.81
N GLU A 142 -5.34 42.22 -38.53
CA GLU A 142 -5.17 43.17 -37.42
C GLU A 142 -3.82 43.93 -37.48
N LEU A 143 -2.75 43.30 -37.98
CA LEU A 143 -1.46 43.95 -38.11
C LEU A 143 -1.45 45.02 -39.21
N ALA A 144 -2.23 44.81 -40.28
CA ALA A 144 -2.40 45.70 -41.43
C ALA A 144 -1.07 46.21 -42.06
N ASP A 145 0.00 45.42 -41.95
CA ASP A 145 1.35 45.71 -42.46
C ASP A 145 1.92 44.46 -43.12
N GLU A 146 1.83 44.37 -44.46
CA GLU A 146 2.27 43.19 -45.21
C GLU A 146 3.77 42.94 -45.10
N ARG A 147 4.59 44.00 -44.98
CA ARG A 147 6.04 43.87 -44.90
C ARG A 147 6.47 43.30 -43.55
N LEU A 148 5.86 43.78 -42.48
CA LEU A 148 6.08 43.27 -41.13
C LEU A 148 5.55 41.84 -41.00
N TRP A 149 4.37 41.55 -41.54
CA TRP A 149 3.81 40.19 -41.56
C TRP A 149 4.71 39.18 -42.27
N ASN A 150 5.24 39.55 -43.44
CA ASN A 150 6.18 38.69 -44.18
C ASN A 150 7.46 38.43 -43.39
N THR A 151 7.95 39.42 -42.65
CA THR A 151 9.12 39.29 -41.77
C THR A 151 8.84 38.33 -40.61
N VAL A 152 7.68 38.46 -39.96
CA VAL A 152 7.23 37.56 -38.88
C VAL A 152 7.09 36.13 -39.39
N CYS A 153 6.48 35.93 -40.57
CA CYS A 153 6.33 34.61 -41.17
C CYS A 153 7.70 33.99 -41.48
N GLY A 154 8.59 34.71 -42.16
CA GLY A 154 9.93 34.22 -42.48
C GLY A 154 10.70 33.74 -41.25
N LEU A 155 10.76 34.57 -40.20
CA LEU A 155 11.50 34.21 -38.97
C LEU A 155 10.89 33.00 -38.23
N LEU A 156 9.57 32.93 -38.14
CA LEU A 156 8.89 31.84 -37.44
C LEU A 156 8.84 30.55 -38.27
N ASP A 157 8.74 30.64 -39.59
CA ASP A 157 8.82 29.50 -40.50
C ASP A 157 10.25 28.93 -40.51
N ASP A 158 11.28 29.78 -40.55
CA ASP A 158 12.67 29.33 -40.43
C ASP A 158 12.92 28.65 -39.08
N ALA A 159 12.47 29.24 -37.97
CA ALA A 159 12.60 28.62 -36.66
C ALA A 159 11.80 27.32 -36.53
N PHE A 160 10.62 27.25 -37.13
CA PHE A 160 9.81 26.04 -37.16
C PHE A 160 10.49 24.95 -38.00
N ASN A 161 10.99 25.29 -39.18
CA ASN A 161 11.71 24.37 -40.06
C ASN A 161 12.99 23.87 -39.38
N VAL A 162 13.77 24.74 -38.74
CA VAL A 162 14.96 24.34 -37.96
C VAL A 162 14.60 23.46 -36.77
N ALA A 163 13.55 23.79 -36.01
CA ALA A 163 13.11 22.99 -34.86
C ALA A 163 12.54 21.62 -35.29
N LYS A 164 11.82 21.58 -36.41
CA LYS A 164 11.26 20.36 -37.02
C LYS A 164 12.36 19.51 -37.63
N ASP A 165 13.33 20.11 -38.33
CA ASP A 165 14.52 19.45 -38.84
C ASP A 165 15.41 18.94 -37.71
N ALA A 166 15.50 19.63 -36.57
CA ALA A 166 16.24 19.13 -35.41
C ALA A 166 15.48 18.00 -34.70
N GLU A 167 14.16 18.06 -34.62
CA GLU A 167 13.34 16.93 -34.16
C GLU A 167 13.43 15.75 -35.14
N ALA A 168 13.55 16.01 -36.44
CA ALA A 168 13.73 15.01 -37.48
C ALA A 168 15.16 14.47 -37.55
N ARG A 169 16.21 15.28 -37.32
CA ARG A 169 17.62 14.87 -37.24
C ARG A 169 17.92 14.18 -35.90
N GLY A 170 17.20 14.53 -34.84
CA GLY A 170 17.09 13.70 -33.64
C GLY A 170 16.40 12.35 -33.89
N LYS A 171 15.65 12.21 -35.00
CA LYS A 171 15.02 10.97 -35.48
C LYS A 171 15.76 10.28 -36.63
N VAL A 172 16.70 10.93 -37.32
CA VAL A 172 17.38 10.40 -38.53
C VAL A 172 18.92 10.32 -38.35
N GLY A 173 19.48 10.94 -37.30
CA GLY A 173 20.87 10.78 -36.87
C GLY A 173 21.12 9.65 -35.86
N LYS A 174 20.07 8.92 -35.48
CA LYS A 174 20.18 7.60 -34.87
C LYS A 174 19.68 6.60 -35.91
N SER A 175 20.62 5.94 -36.59
CA SER A 175 20.34 4.66 -37.24
C SER A 175 19.54 3.77 -36.29
N ASP A 176 18.58 3.03 -36.83
CA ASP A 176 17.67 2.06 -36.18
C ASP A 176 18.36 0.91 -35.42
N SER A 177 19.31 1.20 -34.52
CA SER A 177 19.94 0.18 -33.66
C SER A 177 20.42 0.65 -32.28
N GLU A 178 20.29 1.92 -31.88
CA GLU A 178 20.71 2.35 -30.54
C GLU A 178 19.58 2.46 -29.49
N ALA A 179 18.30 2.59 -29.87
CA ALA A 179 17.19 2.71 -28.89
C ALA A 179 16.48 1.37 -28.58
N ALA A 180 16.63 0.38 -29.45
CA ALA A 180 16.02 -0.94 -29.35
C ALA A 180 17.11 -1.99 -29.35
N LYS A 181 17.36 -2.62 -28.20
CA LYS A 181 18.44 -3.60 -28.02
C LYS A 181 17.84 -4.99 -27.94
N VAL A 182 18.20 -5.87 -28.88
CA VAL A 182 17.87 -7.30 -28.74
C VAL A 182 18.67 -7.87 -27.57
N ILE A 183 18.00 -8.61 -26.69
CA ILE A 183 18.65 -9.33 -25.60
C ILE A 183 18.71 -10.81 -25.99
N PRO A 184 19.89 -11.31 -26.42
CA PRO A 184 20.07 -12.72 -26.75
C PRO A 184 19.70 -13.60 -25.56
N ASP A 185 19.13 -14.77 -25.84
CA ASP A 185 18.82 -15.84 -24.88
C ASP A 185 17.81 -15.50 -23.76
N ALA A 186 17.39 -14.24 -23.60
CA ALA A 186 16.43 -13.84 -22.58
C ALA A 186 15.05 -14.48 -22.77
N PHE A 187 14.61 -14.67 -24.02
CA PHE A 187 13.34 -15.35 -24.31
C PHE A 187 13.39 -16.80 -23.81
N GLU A 188 14.39 -17.56 -24.26
CA GLU A 188 14.60 -18.95 -23.87
C GLU A 188 14.87 -19.10 -22.37
N SER A 189 15.52 -18.11 -21.75
CA SER A 189 15.77 -18.15 -20.30
C SER A 189 14.50 -18.05 -19.48
N VAL A 190 13.53 -17.23 -19.90
CA VAL A 190 12.24 -17.13 -19.21
C VAL A 190 11.35 -18.32 -19.54
N VAL A 191 11.26 -18.72 -20.81
CA VAL A 191 10.42 -19.86 -21.22
C VAL A 191 10.91 -21.18 -20.61
N ASN A 192 12.22 -21.41 -20.56
CA ASN A 192 12.80 -22.62 -19.98
C ASN A 192 13.16 -22.47 -18.49
N ALA A 193 12.55 -21.50 -17.78
CA ALA A 193 12.75 -21.34 -16.35
C ALA A 193 12.40 -22.63 -15.59
N ARG A 194 13.25 -23.02 -14.64
CA ARG A 194 13.11 -24.30 -13.94
C ARG A 194 12.19 -24.15 -12.73
N TRP A 195 11.32 -25.12 -12.55
CA TRP A 195 10.48 -25.21 -11.36
C TRP A 195 11.21 -25.87 -10.21
N SER A 196 10.89 -25.41 -9.00
CA SER A 196 11.20 -26.04 -7.73
C SER A 196 10.10 -25.70 -6.73
N HIS A 197 10.07 -26.34 -5.57
CA HIS A 197 9.01 -26.13 -4.60
C HIS A 197 9.47 -26.35 -3.16
N VAL A 198 8.69 -25.83 -2.22
CA VAL A 198 8.91 -25.96 -0.78
C VAL A 198 7.67 -26.55 -0.11
N LEU A 199 7.88 -27.64 0.63
CA LEU A 199 6.87 -28.33 1.40
C LEU A 199 7.05 -28.08 2.90
N SER A 200 5.96 -27.94 3.64
CA SER A 200 5.91 -27.90 5.10
C SER A 200 5.42 -29.23 5.69
N GLY A 201 5.52 -29.39 7.01
CA GLY A 201 5.01 -30.55 7.74
C GLY A 201 5.90 -31.79 7.68
N VAL A 202 7.15 -31.66 7.23
CA VAL A 202 8.08 -32.80 7.12
C VAL A 202 8.87 -32.95 8.41
N ALA A 203 8.43 -33.84 9.31
CA ALA A 203 8.92 -33.95 10.69
C ALA A 203 10.45 -34.09 10.81
N ASP A 204 11.09 -34.85 9.92
CA ASP A 204 12.53 -35.14 9.97
C ASP A 204 13.40 -34.09 9.24
N LYS A 205 12.82 -32.93 8.89
CA LYS A 205 13.55 -31.85 8.23
C LYS A 205 13.70 -30.63 9.15
N PRO A 206 14.82 -29.89 9.06
CA PRO A 206 14.98 -28.64 9.79
C PRO A 206 13.79 -27.71 9.54
N LEU A 207 13.26 -27.13 10.61
CA LEU A 207 12.07 -26.26 10.60
C LEU A 207 10.77 -26.90 10.09
N GLY A 208 10.75 -28.21 9.83
CA GLY A 208 9.64 -28.91 9.18
C GLY A 208 9.52 -28.60 7.69
N MET A 209 10.56 -28.03 7.06
CA MET A 209 10.54 -27.55 5.67
C MET A 209 11.41 -28.41 4.75
N CYS A 210 10.89 -28.76 3.58
CA CYS A 210 11.61 -29.53 2.57
C CYS A 210 11.65 -28.76 1.25
N VAL A 211 12.85 -28.50 0.74
CA VAL A 211 13.08 -27.92 -0.59
C VAL A 211 13.30 -29.05 -1.58
N ALA A 212 12.59 -29.00 -2.71
CA ALA A 212 12.67 -30.02 -3.75
C ALA A 212 12.74 -29.38 -5.14
N ASP A 213 13.51 -30.00 -6.02
CA ASP A 213 13.61 -29.60 -7.42
C ASP A 213 12.42 -30.13 -8.22
N GLY A 214 12.08 -29.43 -9.30
CA GLY A 214 11.01 -29.80 -10.22
C GLY A 214 9.64 -29.25 -9.84
N HIS A 215 8.72 -29.35 -10.78
CA HIS A 215 7.32 -28.99 -10.60
C HIS A 215 6.60 -30.10 -9.80
N PRO A 216 5.84 -29.77 -8.75
CA PRO A 216 5.15 -30.79 -7.97
C PRO A 216 4.02 -31.45 -8.79
N THR A 217 3.63 -32.67 -8.40
CA THR A 217 2.63 -33.49 -9.12
C THR A 217 1.22 -32.88 -9.04
N SER A 218 0.91 -32.17 -7.97
CA SER A 218 -0.33 -31.43 -7.78
C SER A 218 0.01 -30.02 -7.33
N VAL A 219 -0.65 -29.03 -7.93
CA VAL A 219 -0.58 -27.61 -7.56
C VAL A 219 -1.99 -27.17 -7.18
N TRP A 220 -2.08 -26.12 -6.37
CA TRP A 220 -3.32 -25.53 -5.91
C TRP A 220 -4.33 -25.32 -7.03
N SER A 221 -5.55 -25.81 -6.81
CA SER A 221 -6.64 -25.61 -7.76
C SER A 221 -7.16 -24.17 -7.74
N ASP A 222 -7.81 -23.74 -8.83
CA ASP A 222 -8.44 -22.42 -8.90
C ASP A 222 -9.43 -22.19 -7.74
N ALA A 223 -10.22 -23.21 -7.40
CA ALA A 223 -11.18 -23.14 -6.31
C ALA A 223 -10.51 -23.00 -4.94
N GLU A 224 -9.34 -23.62 -4.76
CA GLU A 224 -8.57 -23.58 -3.53
C GLU A 224 -7.91 -22.21 -3.30
N VAL A 225 -7.34 -21.60 -4.35
CA VAL A 225 -6.70 -20.28 -4.23
C VAL A 225 -7.69 -19.12 -4.27
N ASN A 226 -8.91 -19.35 -4.80
CA ASN A 226 -9.96 -18.33 -4.88
C ASN A 226 -10.88 -18.32 -3.65
N VAL A 227 -10.32 -18.59 -2.47
CA VAL A 227 -11.03 -18.48 -1.18
C VAL A 227 -10.74 -17.12 -0.57
N THR A 228 -11.77 -16.38 -0.19
CA THR A 228 -11.59 -15.10 0.52
C THR A 228 -11.17 -15.38 1.96
N PRO A 229 -10.05 -14.81 2.44
CA PRO A 229 -9.62 -15.01 3.82
C PRO A 229 -10.70 -14.54 4.80
N ALA A 230 -10.82 -15.25 5.93
CA ALA A 230 -11.60 -14.73 7.04
C ALA A 230 -11.00 -13.39 7.51
N PRO A 231 -11.83 -12.41 7.95
CA PRO A 231 -11.35 -11.10 8.40
C PRO A 231 -10.37 -11.15 9.58
N GLU A 232 -10.41 -12.24 10.35
CA GLU A 232 -9.46 -12.54 11.41
C GLU A 232 -8.78 -13.87 11.09
N PRO A 233 -7.44 -13.96 11.18
CA PRO A 233 -6.79 -15.25 11.18
C PRO A 233 -7.27 -15.99 12.43
N ALA A 234 -8.07 -17.04 12.25
CA ALA A 234 -8.29 -17.98 13.34
C ALA A 234 -6.92 -18.49 13.81
N GLU A 235 -6.73 -18.66 15.11
CA GLU A 235 -5.46 -19.12 15.69
C GLU A 235 -4.96 -20.47 15.09
N ASN A 236 -5.84 -21.17 14.37
CA ASN A 236 -5.61 -22.48 13.77
C ASN A 236 -5.74 -22.51 12.23
N VAL A 237 -5.66 -21.37 11.50
CA VAL A 237 -5.64 -21.42 10.00
C VAL A 237 -4.46 -22.25 9.50
N ASP A 238 -3.39 -22.30 10.30
CA ASP A 238 -2.23 -23.15 10.10
C ASP A 238 -2.59 -24.65 10.01
N ASP A 239 -3.58 -25.15 10.76
CA ASP A 239 -3.91 -26.59 10.80
C ASP A 239 -4.80 -27.05 9.63
N ALA A 240 -5.29 -26.14 8.80
CA ALA A 240 -6.26 -26.45 7.73
C ALA A 240 -5.63 -26.75 6.36
N ARG A 241 -4.31 -26.57 6.19
CA ARG A 241 -3.60 -26.79 4.91
C ARG A 241 -3.12 -28.23 4.80
N GLY A 242 -3.94 -29.07 4.16
CA GLY A 242 -3.68 -30.52 4.05
C GLY A 242 -2.64 -30.94 2.99
N ASP A 243 -2.22 -30.04 2.09
CA ASP A 243 -1.35 -30.36 0.94
C ASP A 243 0.15 -30.20 1.24
N GLY A 244 0.51 -29.45 2.29
CA GLY A 244 1.90 -29.17 2.67
C GLY A 244 2.67 -28.28 1.67
N LEU A 245 2.13 -27.96 0.49
CA LEU A 245 2.77 -27.08 -0.48
C LEU A 245 2.60 -25.61 -0.05
N GLU A 246 3.73 -24.96 0.23
CA GLU A 246 3.74 -23.56 0.71
C GLU A 246 4.24 -22.58 -0.37
N LEU A 247 5.18 -23.01 -1.22
CA LEU A 247 5.81 -22.11 -2.17
C LEU A 247 6.30 -22.85 -3.41
N LEU A 248 6.06 -22.27 -4.58
CA LEU A 248 6.68 -22.66 -5.83
C LEU A 248 7.79 -21.67 -6.18
N VAL A 249 8.82 -22.11 -6.90
CA VAL A 249 9.95 -21.28 -7.31
C VAL A 249 10.24 -21.48 -8.79
N LEU A 250 10.34 -20.36 -9.53
CA LEU A 250 10.78 -20.30 -10.91
C LEU A 250 12.19 -19.73 -10.97
N THR A 251 13.13 -20.50 -11.49
CA THR A 251 14.54 -20.08 -11.64
C THR A 251 14.88 -19.87 -13.11
N SER A 252 15.14 -18.61 -13.49
CA SER A 252 15.57 -18.22 -14.84
C SER A 252 17.10 -18.06 -14.90
N ALA A 253 17.74 -18.62 -15.93
CA ALA A 253 19.21 -18.62 -16.05
C ALA A 253 19.82 -17.21 -16.16
N MET A 254 19.16 -16.33 -16.91
CA MET A 254 19.49 -14.92 -17.14
C MET A 254 18.83 -13.98 -16.12
N GLY A 255 17.99 -14.49 -15.22
CA GLY A 255 17.13 -13.67 -14.36
C GLY A 255 15.87 -13.18 -15.08
N TRP A 256 15.37 -12.01 -14.68
CA TRP A 256 14.03 -11.50 -15.03
C TRP A 256 14.08 -10.05 -15.52
N PRO A 257 13.01 -9.51 -16.13
CA PRO A 257 12.99 -8.12 -16.61
C PRO A 257 13.50 -7.08 -15.59
N TYR A 258 13.14 -7.23 -14.31
CA TYR A 258 13.54 -6.30 -13.24
C TYR A 258 15.04 -6.37 -12.88
N THR A 259 15.71 -7.49 -13.18
CA THR A 259 17.16 -7.64 -13.01
C THR A 259 17.94 -7.08 -14.21
N GLY A 260 17.25 -6.65 -15.26
CA GLY A 260 17.88 -6.25 -16.52
C GLY A 260 18.55 -7.40 -17.27
N PHE A 261 18.18 -8.65 -16.96
CA PHE A 261 18.82 -9.87 -17.45
C PHE A 261 20.34 -9.92 -17.22
N LYS A 262 20.82 -9.34 -16.10
CA LYS A 262 22.25 -9.35 -15.75
C LYS A 262 22.63 -10.69 -15.10
N HIS A 263 23.69 -11.32 -15.60
CA HIS A 263 24.18 -12.58 -15.03
C HIS A 263 24.59 -12.45 -13.56
N GLY A 264 24.05 -13.33 -12.71
CA GLY A 264 24.50 -13.49 -11.32
C GLY A 264 23.56 -12.88 -10.27
N GLU A 265 22.61 -12.04 -10.67
CA GLU A 265 21.66 -11.40 -9.75
C GLU A 265 20.30 -12.13 -9.79
N GLU A 266 19.65 -12.23 -8.61
CA GLU A 266 18.25 -12.62 -8.34
C GLU A 266 17.52 -13.43 -9.44
N ARG A 267 17.79 -14.74 -9.50
CA ARG A 267 17.25 -15.65 -10.53
C ARG A 267 15.90 -16.28 -10.19
N ASP A 268 15.55 -16.26 -8.91
CA ASP A 268 14.41 -16.99 -8.37
C ASP A 268 13.18 -16.08 -8.24
N VAL A 269 12.04 -16.58 -8.72
CA VAL A 269 10.71 -15.97 -8.56
C VAL A 269 9.85 -16.88 -7.71
N PHE A 270 9.38 -16.34 -6.59
CA PHE A 270 8.58 -17.06 -5.60
C PHE A 270 7.10 -16.96 -5.94
N VAL A 271 6.52 -18.08 -6.39
CA VAL A 271 5.13 -18.19 -6.82
C VAL A 271 4.26 -18.68 -5.67
N ARG A 272 3.33 -17.82 -5.25
CA ARG A 272 2.43 -18.02 -4.10
C ARG A 272 1.01 -18.34 -4.53
N ARG A 273 0.19 -18.84 -3.61
CA ARG A 273 -1.26 -19.07 -3.82
C ARG A 273 -1.96 -17.84 -4.38
N GLU A 274 -1.71 -16.69 -3.78
CA GLU A 274 -2.26 -15.40 -4.22
C GLU A 274 -1.81 -15.01 -5.64
N MET A 275 -0.61 -15.40 -6.09
CA MET A 275 -0.14 -15.15 -7.46
C MET A 275 -0.78 -16.11 -8.47
N VAL A 276 -0.99 -17.37 -8.10
CA VAL A 276 -1.75 -18.34 -8.90
C VAL A 276 -3.18 -17.86 -9.11
N ARG A 277 -3.81 -17.26 -8.08
CA ARG A 277 -5.12 -16.62 -8.21
C ARG A 277 -5.10 -15.42 -9.18
N VAL A 278 -4.08 -14.56 -9.11
CA VAL A 278 -3.94 -13.44 -10.06
C VAL A 278 -3.80 -13.96 -11.48
N TRP A 279 -3.02 -15.02 -11.70
CA TRP A 279 -2.94 -15.68 -13.00
C TRP A 279 -4.29 -16.24 -13.44
N HIS A 280 -5.06 -16.87 -12.56
CA HIS A 280 -6.40 -17.36 -12.89
C HIS A 280 -7.31 -16.24 -13.45
N VAL A 281 -7.28 -15.04 -12.85
CA VAL A 281 -8.04 -13.88 -13.35
C VAL A 281 -7.56 -13.45 -14.74
N VAL A 282 -6.25 -13.32 -14.93
CA VAL A 282 -5.65 -12.92 -16.22
C VAL A 282 -5.94 -13.97 -17.31
N ARG A 283 -5.75 -15.25 -16.99
CA ARG A 283 -6.02 -16.40 -17.87
C ARG A 283 -7.48 -16.44 -18.29
N SER A 284 -8.41 -16.23 -17.34
CA SER A 284 -9.85 -16.21 -17.62
C SER A 284 -10.23 -15.07 -18.57
N GLU A 285 -9.57 -13.92 -18.47
CA GLU A 285 -9.77 -12.85 -19.44
C GLU A 285 -9.25 -13.22 -20.83
N VAL A 286 -8.01 -13.71 -20.94
CA VAL A 286 -7.45 -14.09 -22.25
C VAL A 286 -8.28 -15.22 -22.88
N ALA A 287 -8.80 -16.14 -22.07
CA ALA A 287 -9.68 -17.22 -22.53
C ALA A 287 -10.99 -16.71 -23.16
N ARG A 288 -11.53 -15.57 -22.70
CA ARG A 288 -12.74 -14.95 -23.26
C ARG A 288 -12.54 -14.32 -24.64
N TRP A 289 -11.30 -14.13 -25.08
CA TRP A 289 -11.06 -13.61 -26.42
C TRP A 289 -11.50 -14.66 -27.45
N PRO A 290 -12.14 -14.24 -28.54
CA PRO A 290 -12.67 -15.16 -29.54
C PRO A 290 -11.54 -15.98 -30.17
N GLU A 291 -11.80 -17.25 -30.48
CA GLU A 291 -10.83 -18.08 -31.21
C GLU A 291 -10.65 -17.59 -32.65
N ASP A 292 -11.69 -17.00 -33.22
CA ASP A 292 -11.66 -16.40 -34.55
C ASP A 292 -11.25 -14.91 -34.52
N ASP A 293 -11.33 -14.24 -35.67
CA ASP A 293 -10.93 -12.84 -35.81
C ASP A 293 -12.04 -11.82 -35.50
N THR A 294 -13.13 -12.24 -34.85
CA THR A 294 -14.23 -11.33 -34.50
C THR A 294 -13.80 -10.22 -33.56
N MET A 295 -14.52 -9.10 -33.59
CA MET A 295 -14.28 -7.97 -32.69
C MET A 295 -14.34 -8.40 -31.22
N PHE A 296 -13.35 -7.95 -30.45
CA PHE A 296 -13.30 -8.12 -29.01
C PHE A 296 -12.78 -6.85 -28.31
N ARG A 297 -12.96 -6.79 -27.00
CA ARG A 297 -12.49 -5.69 -26.14
C ARG A 297 -11.79 -6.28 -24.93
N PRO A 298 -10.44 -6.24 -24.88
CA PRO A 298 -9.70 -6.65 -23.70
C PRO A 298 -10.14 -5.87 -22.47
N GLN A 299 -10.31 -6.57 -21.35
CA GLN A 299 -10.56 -5.95 -20.05
C GLN A 299 -9.22 -5.63 -19.37
N PRO A 300 -8.88 -4.34 -19.13
CA PRO A 300 -7.70 -3.98 -18.36
C PRO A 300 -7.91 -4.19 -16.85
N TYR A 301 -6.81 -4.49 -16.15
CA TYR A 301 -6.78 -4.71 -14.70
C TYR A 301 -5.72 -3.85 -14.01
N VAL A 302 -5.95 -3.55 -12.73
CA VAL A 302 -4.97 -2.99 -11.80
C VAL A 302 -4.80 -3.94 -10.63
N LEU A 303 -3.62 -4.53 -10.50
CA LEU A 303 -3.21 -5.34 -9.35
C LEU A 303 -2.69 -4.44 -8.24
N VAL A 304 -3.38 -4.45 -7.10
CA VAL A 304 -3.06 -3.64 -5.92
C VAL A 304 -2.78 -4.55 -4.72
N GLY A 305 -1.73 -4.24 -3.97
CA GLY A 305 -1.42 -4.96 -2.72
C GLY A 305 -0.46 -4.16 -1.86
N THR A 306 -0.27 -4.60 -0.61
CA THR A 306 0.57 -3.91 0.38
C THR A 306 1.99 -3.61 -0.15
N PRO A 307 2.56 -2.43 0.11
CA PRO A 307 3.96 -2.14 -0.24
C PRO A 307 4.92 -3.13 0.44
N GLY A 308 5.94 -3.60 -0.29
CA GLY A 308 6.96 -4.51 0.24
C GLY A 308 6.71 -6.01 0.06
N ILE A 309 5.57 -6.41 -0.53
CA ILE A 309 5.24 -7.83 -0.80
C ILE A 309 5.82 -8.38 -2.13
N GLY A 310 6.59 -7.59 -2.89
CA GLY A 310 7.24 -8.06 -4.12
C GLY A 310 6.31 -8.29 -5.33
N LYS A 311 5.29 -7.44 -5.55
CA LYS A 311 4.39 -7.54 -6.72
C LYS A 311 5.15 -7.51 -8.07
N SER A 312 6.06 -6.57 -8.20
CA SER A 312 6.94 -6.38 -9.35
C SER A 312 7.83 -7.61 -9.59
N PHE A 313 8.64 -7.96 -8.57
CA PHE A 313 9.61 -9.04 -8.65
C PHE A 313 8.97 -10.43 -8.82
N GLY A 314 7.91 -10.72 -8.05
CA GLY A 314 7.22 -12.02 -8.07
C GLY A 314 6.09 -12.10 -9.10
N CYS A 315 5.03 -11.33 -8.90
CA CYS A 315 3.78 -11.44 -9.67
C CYS A 315 3.98 -11.11 -11.16
N GLY A 316 4.68 -10.01 -11.47
CA GLY A 316 4.95 -9.64 -12.85
C GLY A 316 5.72 -10.71 -13.62
N SER A 317 6.79 -11.23 -13.02
CA SER A 317 7.62 -12.29 -13.60
C SER A 317 6.87 -13.60 -13.81
N TYR A 318 6.03 -13.99 -12.84
CA TYR A 318 5.19 -15.18 -12.98
C TYR A 318 4.14 -15.02 -14.09
N LEU A 319 3.47 -13.86 -14.16
CA LEU A 319 2.53 -13.57 -15.25
C LEU A 319 3.23 -13.59 -16.61
N LEU A 320 4.46 -13.07 -16.70
CA LEU A 320 5.26 -13.14 -17.92
C LEU A 320 5.50 -14.60 -18.32
N TYR A 321 5.98 -15.44 -17.39
CA TYR A 321 6.20 -16.86 -17.65
C TYR A 321 4.93 -17.55 -18.19
N GLU A 322 3.81 -17.36 -17.52
CA GLU A 322 2.53 -17.96 -17.89
C GLU A 322 2.00 -17.47 -19.25
N LEU A 323 2.10 -16.16 -19.53
CA LEU A 323 1.67 -15.58 -20.81
C LEU A 323 2.54 -16.03 -21.99
N LEU A 324 3.83 -16.30 -21.76
CA LEU A 324 4.71 -16.88 -22.77
C LEU A 324 4.35 -18.33 -23.09
N HIS A 325 3.88 -19.10 -22.11
CA HIS A 325 3.38 -20.47 -22.29
C HIS A 325 1.93 -20.55 -22.79
N TYR A 326 1.17 -19.47 -22.70
CA TYR A 326 -0.19 -19.42 -23.21
C TYR A 326 -0.24 -19.54 -24.75
N ASP A 327 -1.41 -19.80 -25.32
CA ASP A 327 -1.60 -19.87 -26.78
C ASP A 327 -1.09 -18.60 -27.50
N ALA A 328 -0.21 -18.82 -28.49
CA ALA A 328 0.40 -17.78 -29.29
C ALA A 328 -0.58 -17.11 -30.28
N ALA A 329 -1.70 -17.77 -30.62
CA ALA A 329 -2.73 -17.16 -31.46
C ALA A 329 -3.50 -16.06 -30.70
N LYS A 330 -3.75 -16.26 -29.40
CA LYS A 330 -4.33 -15.21 -28.53
C LYS A 330 -3.30 -14.22 -28.01
N VAL A 331 -2.15 -14.70 -27.53
CA VAL A 331 -1.08 -13.86 -26.95
C VAL A 331 0.19 -14.01 -27.80
N PRO A 332 0.30 -13.28 -28.92
CA PRO A 332 1.44 -13.40 -29.84
C PRO A 332 2.69 -12.64 -29.42
N ALA A 333 2.57 -11.73 -28.45
CA ALA A 333 3.67 -11.01 -27.83
C ALA A 333 3.31 -10.62 -26.38
N VAL A 334 4.30 -10.38 -25.54
CA VAL A 334 4.13 -9.86 -24.18
C VAL A 334 5.03 -8.63 -24.00
N ALA A 335 4.46 -7.50 -23.61
CA ALA A 335 5.19 -6.27 -23.33
C ALA A 335 5.27 -6.03 -21.81
N TYR A 336 6.49 -5.98 -21.26
CA TYR A 336 6.75 -5.74 -19.85
C TYR A 336 7.35 -4.34 -19.68
N PHE A 337 6.60 -3.41 -19.10
CA PHE A 337 7.06 -2.06 -18.79
C PHE A 337 7.56 -1.99 -17.35
N LEU A 338 8.70 -1.35 -17.13
CA LEU A 338 9.25 -1.11 -15.80
C LEU A 338 10.13 0.14 -15.80
N ASP A 339 9.95 0.98 -14.79
CA ASP A 339 10.75 2.18 -14.53
C ASP A 339 11.07 3.04 -15.77
N GLY A 340 10.06 3.27 -16.60
CA GLY A 340 10.19 4.12 -17.79
C GLY A 340 10.78 3.42 -19.02
N SER A 341 11.19 2.16 -18.91
CA SER A 341 11.68 1.29 -20.00
C SER A 341 10.69 0.16 -20.31
N ALA A 342 10.95 -0.65 -21.36
CA ALA A 342 10.14 -1.83 -21.63
C ALA A 342 10.91 -2.96 -22.33
N TYR A 343 10.48 -4.19 -22.09
CA TYR A 343 10.86 -5.39 -22.85
C TYR A 343 9.67 -5.90 -23.66
N ILE A 344 9.85 -6.22 -24.93
CA ILE A 344 8.84 -6.87 -25.77
C ILE A 344 9.33 -8.28 -26.13
N PHE A 345 8.58 -9.29 -25.70
CA PHE A 345 8.81 -10.70 -25.98
C PHE A 345 7.95 -11.12 -27.17
N HIS A 346 8.58 -11.57 -28.25
CA HIS A 346 7.90 -11.95 -29.48
C HIS A 346 7.75 -13.47 -29.57
N LYS A 347 6.51 -13.97 -29.65
CA LYS A 347 6.22 -15.42 -29.80
C LYS A 347 5.96 -15.84 -31.25
N THR A 348 5.72 -14.88 -32.13
CA THR A 348 5.30 -15.11 -33.52
C THR A 348 5.94 -14.11 -34.47
N GLY A 349 5.89 -14.41 -35.77
CA GLY A 349 6.45 -13.56 -36.82
C GLY A 349 7.97 -13.65 -36.92
N VAL A 350 8.59 -12.72 -37.64
CA VAL A 350 10.03 -12.73 -37.95
C VAL A 350 10.90 -12.64 -36.68
N MET A 351 10.39 -12.01 -35.63
CA MET A 351 11.08 -11.85 -34.34
C MET A 351 10.75 -12.96 -33.32
N ALA A 352 10.05 -14.03 -33.71
CA ALA A 352 9.69 -15.11 -32.79
C ALA A 352 10.93 -15.63 -32.03
N GLY A 353 10.78 -15.81 -30.71
CA GLY A 353 11.86 -16.25 -29.83
C GLY A 353 12.84 -15.13 -29.42
N ARG A 354 12.53 -13.85 -29.70
CA ARG A 354 13.40 -12.72 -29.35
C ARG A 354 12.78 -11.77 -28.33
N VAL A 355 13.64 -11.13 -27.56
CA VAL A 355 13.30 -10.03 -26.64
C VAL A 355 13.96 -8.76 -27.13
N VAL A 356 13.17 -7.69 -27.25
CA VAL A 356 13.66 -6.35 -27.59
C VAL A 356 13.46 -5.43 -26.40
N PHE A 357 14.56 -4.84 -25.92
CA PHE A 357 14.57 -3.84 -24.87
C PHE A 357 14.51 -2.43 -25.46
N TYR A 358 13.68 -1.59 -24.88
CA TYR A 358 13.54 -0.18 -25.19
C TYR A 358 13.83 0.64 -23.94
N GLU A 359 14.81 1.54 -24.02
CA GLU A 359 15.19 2.41 -22.90
C GLU A 359 14.05 3.35 -22.50
N GLU A 360 13.22 3.76 -23.46
CA GLU A 360 12.07 4.64 -23.24
C GLU A 360 10.74 3.93 -23.55
N ALA A 361 9.80 4.00 -22.61
CA ALA A 361 8.46 3.44 -22.74
C ALA A 361 7.72 3.98 -23.98
N ARG A 362 7.97 5.24 -24.35
CA ARG A 362 7.37 5.85 -25.54
C ARG A 362 7.85 5.18 -26.84
N ALA A 363 9.12 4.78 -26.90
CA ALA A 363 9.67 4.05 -28.04
C ALA A 363 9.02 2.66 -28.14
N ALA A 364 8.89 1.95 -27.02
CA ALA A 364 8.19 0.66 -26.96
C ALA A 364 6.73 0.77 -27.42
N ILE A 365 5.99 1.77 -26.93
CA ILE A 365 4.59 2.03 -27.33
C ILE A 365 4.50 2.32 -28.83
N THR A 366 5.47 3.03 -29.39
CA THR A 366 5.52 3.31 -30.84
C THR A 366 5.74 2.02 -31.63
N ALA A 367 6.67 1.16 -31.21
CA ALA A 367 6.88 -0.15 -31.81
C ALA A 367 5.63 -1.04 -31.72
N MET A 368 4.95 -1.07 -30.57
CA MET A 368 3.70 -1.81 -30.37
C MET A 368 2.59 -1.34 -31.30
N ARG A 369 2.48 -0.04 -31.59
CA ARG A 369 1.51 0.48 -32.56
C ARG A 369 1.83 0.05 -33.98
N HIS A 370 3.11 0.08 -34.36
CA HIS A 370 3.54 -0.44 -35.66
C HIS A 370 3.16 -1.92 -35.81
N MET A 371 3.48 -2.75 -34.81
CA MET A 371 3.09 -4.16 -34.78
C MET A 371 1.57 -4.36 -34.90
N ALA A 372 0.78 -3.52 -34.21
CA ALA A 372 -0.67 -3.60 -34.26
C ALA A 372 -1.22 -3.21 -35.64
N ASN A 373 -0.68 -2.16 -36.26
CA ASN A 373 -1.06 -1.73 -37.60
C ASN A 373 -0.73 -2.80 -38.64
N GLU A 374 0.48 -3.34 -38.64
CA GLU A 374 0.89 -4.41 -39.57
C GLU A 374 -0.01 -5.65 -39.43
N ARG A 375 -0.30 -6.08 -38.21
CA ARG A 375 -1.21 -7.20 -37.96
C ARG A 375 -2.63 -6.91 -38.40
N ARG A 376 -3.11 -5.69 -38.17
CA ARG A 376 -4.44 -5.25 -38.60
C ARG A 376 -4.55 -5.25 -40.12
N GLU A 377 -3.57 -4.70 -40.82
CA GLU A 377 -3.56 -4.67 -42.29
C GLU A 377 -3.53 -6.08 -42.88
N ALA A 378 -2.68 -6.96 -42.34
CA ALA A 378 -2.62 -8.35 -42.78
C ALA A 378 -3.93 -9.10 -42.54
N LEU A 379 -4.57 -8.88 -41.38
CA LEU A 379 -5.87 -9.44 -41.04
C LEU A 379 -6.97 -8.95 -41.98
N VAL A 380 -7.04 -7.64 -42.23
CA VAL A 380 -8.07 -7.04 -43.10
C VAL A 380 -7.93 -7.58 -44.52
N LYS A 381 -6.72 -7.57 -45.09
CA LYS A 381 -6.47 -8.13 -46.44
C LYS A 381 -6.90 -9.59 -46.54
N ARG A 382 -6.57 -10.41 -45.53
CA ARG A 382 -7.00 -11.81 -45.48
C ARG A 382 -8.52 -11.94 -45.47
N LYS A 383 -9.20 -11.16 -44.63
CA LYS A 383 -10.66 -11.23 -44.47
C LYS A 383 -11.44 -10.70 -45.66
N GLU A 384 -10.94 -9.65 -46.31
CA GLU A 384 -11.50 -9.16 -47.58
C GLU A 384 -11.37 -10.22 -48.68
N ALA A 385 -10.24 -10.92 -48.76
CA ALA A 385 -10.07 -12.04 -49.68
C ALA A 385 -11.00 -13.23 -49.38
N GLU A 386 -11.36 -13.45 -48.11
CA GLU A 386 -12.39 -14.40 -47.67
C GLU A 386 -13.84 -13.90 -47.90
N GLY A 387 -14.02 -12.71 -48.50
CA GLY A 387 -15.33 -12.16 -48.82
C GLY A 387 -16.03 -11.43 -47.65
N VAL A 388 -15.33 -11.15 -46.55
CA VAL A 388 -15.88 -10.44 -45.40
C VAL A 388 -15.98 -8.93 -45.71
N LYS A 389 -17.20 -8.46 -45.97
CA LYS A 389 -17.47 -7.02 -46.11
C LYS A 389 -17.21 -6.27 -44.81
N ASP A 390 -16.60 -5.09 -44.91
CA ASP A 390 -16.26 -4.22 -43.77
C ASP A 390 -15.31 -4.88 -42.77
N ALA A 391 -14.37 -5.71 -43.25
CA ALA A 391 -13.41 -6.45 -42.42
C ALA A 391 -12.68 -5.55 -41.40
N ALA A 392 -12.31 -4.33 -41.80
CA ALA A 392 -11.65 -3.35 -40.92
C ALA A 392 -12.48 -2.90 -39.70
N GLN A 393 -13.81 -3.06 -39.77
CA GLN A 393 -14.76 -2.72 -38.70
C GLN A 393 -15.23 -3.97 -37.92
N LYS A 394 -15.24 -5.14 -38.57
CA LYS A 394 -15.75 -6.41 -38.00
C LYS A 394 -14.66 -7.31 -37.41
N CYS A 395 -13.40 -7.03 -37.71
CA CYS A 395 -12.29 -7.84 -37.24
C CYS A 395 -11.28 -7.02 -36.44
N LYS A 396 -10.66 -7.67 -35.45
CA LYS A 396 -9.62 -7.04 -34.62
C LYS A 396 -8.42 -7.94 -34.46
N ALA A 397 -7.24 -7.37 -34.69
CA ALA A 397 -5.99 -8.09 -34.49
C ALA A 397 -5.70 -8.28 -33.00
N LYS A 398 -5.40 -9.52 -32.61
CA LYS A 398 -4.83 -9.84 -31.30
C LYS A 398 -3.33 -9.55 -31.35
N CYS A 399 -2.87 -8.63 -30.50
CA CYS A 399 -1.50 -8.13 -30.58
C CYS A 399 -0.63 -8.57 -29.41
N GLY A 400 -1.21 -8.89 -28.25
CA GLY A 400 -0.46 -9.42 -27.12
C GLY A 400 -1.05 -9.06 -25.77
N PHE A 401 -0.20 -9.12 -24.74
CA PHE A 401 -0.54 -8.75 -23.37
C PHE A 401 0.50 -7.78 -22.78
N ILE A 402 0.05 -6.81 -21.99
CA ILE A 402 0.86 -5.79 -21.33
C ILE A 402 0.93 -6.10 -19.83
N ILE A 403 2.14 -6.17 -19.30
CA ILE A 403 2.42 -6.10 -17.87
C ILE A 403 3.07 -4.73 -17.64
N PHE A 404 2.38 -3.85 -16.90
CA PHE A 404 2.90 -2.53 -16.59
C PHE A 404 3.26 -2.43 -15.12
N ASP A 405 4.56 -2.40 -14.84
CA ASP A 405 5.10 -2.32 -13.48
C ASP A 405 5.37 -0.87 -13.10
N VAL A 406 4.59 -0.34 -12.15
CA VAL A 406 4.72 1.05 -11.72
C VAL A 406 5.99 1.23 -10.89
N GLY A 407 6.94 2.00 -11.43
CA GLY A 407 8.20 2.37 -10.77
C GLY A 407 8.37 3.88 -10.64
N GLY A 408 8.70 4.36 -9.43
CA GLY A 408 9.06 5.76 -9.19
C GLY A 408 7.98 6.76 -9.64
N LYS A 409 8.30 7.55 -10.67
CA LYS A 409 7.41 8.55 -11.28
C LYS A 409 6.69 8.04 -12.53
N HIS A 410 6.95 6.81 -12.95
CA HIS A 410 6.48 6.24 -14.20
C HIS A 410 5.12 5.56 -14.01
N GLN A 411 4.07 6.22 -14.50
CA GLN A 411 2.67 5.80 -14.39
C GLN A 411 2.15 5.32 -15.75
N PRO A 412 1.12 4.45 -15.80
CA PRO A 412 0.52 4.01 -17.05
C PRO A 412 -0.14 5.18 -17.77
N GLY A 413 0.31 5.44 -18.99
CA GLY A 413 -0.27 6.44 -19.88
C GLY A 413 -1.53 5.96 -20.60
N LEU A 414 -2.31 6.91 -21.13
CA LEU A 414 -3.52 6.61 -21.92
C LEU A 414 -3.19 6.03 -23.29
N GLU A 415 -1.99 6.31 -23.76
CA GLU A 415 -1.40 5.87 -25.00
C GLU A 415 -1.10 4.35 -25.06
N LEU A 416 -1.22 3.63 -23.93
CA LEU A 416 -1.12 2.17 -23.91
C LEU A 416 -2.22 1.56 -24.81
N PRO A 417 -1.86 0.66 -25.76
CA PRO A 417 -2.77 0.13 -26.77
C PRO A 417 -3.69 -0.98 -26.23
N THR A 418 -4.47 -0.66 -25.20
CA THR A 418 -5.37 -1.60 -24.49
C THR A 418 -6.58 -2.06 -25.32
N SER A 419 -6.69 -1.63 -26.58
CA SER A 419 -7.71 -2.08 -27.51
C SER A 419 -7.35 -3.42 -28.15
N GLU A 420 -6.10 -3.64 -28.52
CA GLU A 420 -5.59 -4.85 -29.17
C GLU A 420 -4.74 -5.71 -28.23
N TRP A 421 -4.39 -5.14 -27.07
CA TRP A 421 -3.59 -5.79 -26.04
C TRP A 421 -4.37 -5.94 -24.74
N GLY A 422 -4.30 -7.13 -24.13
CA GLY A 422 -4.64 -7.30 -22.72
C GLY A 422 -3.70 -6.49 -21.85
N CYS A 423 -4.10 -6.11 -20.64
CA CYS A 423 -3.27 -5.26 -19.79
C CYS A 423 -3.51 -5.47 -18.30
N VAL A 424 -2.42 -5.65 -17.54
CA VAL A 424 -2.40 -5.59 -16.08
C VAL A 424 -1.39 -4.53 -15.63
N VAL A 425 -1.84 -3.61 -14.78
CA VAL A 425 -0.97 -2.63 -14.11
C VAL A 425 -0.67 -3.13 -12.70
N LEU A 426 0.61 -3.37 -12.40
CA LEU A 426 1.08 -3.73 -11.07
C LEU A 426 1.42 -2.45 -10.31
N SER A 427 0.71 -2.14 -9.23
CA SER A 427 0.94 -0.89 -8.51
C SER A 427 0.84 -1.04 -7.00
N SER A 428 1.62 -0.23 -6.29
CA SER A 428 1.35 0.04 -4.88
C SER A 428 -0.06 0.62 -4.73
N PRO A 429 -0.64 0.63 -3.53
CA PRO A 429 -2.00 1.13 -3.32
C PRO A 429 -2.11 2.66 -3.41
N ASN A 430 -1.02 3.35 -3.77
CA ASN A 430 -1.05 4.78 -4.02
C ASN A 430 -1.94 5.09 -5.20
N GLU A 431 -3.10 5.67 -4.93
CA GLU A 431 -4.08 6.00 -5.96
C GLU A 431 -3.50 6.92 -7.05
N ARG A 432 -2.55 7.79 -6.71
CA ARG A 432 -1.91 8.68 -7.69
C ARG A 432 -1.25 7.90 -8.82
N ASN A 433 -0.85 6.65 -8.57
CA ASN A 433 -0.16 5.82 -9.54
C ASN A 433 -1.06 5.26 -10.64
N TYR A 434 -2.35 5.06 -10.39
CA TYR A 434 -3.21 4.32 -11.33
C TYR A 434 -4.65 4.84 -11.43
N LYS A 435 -5.15 5.65 -10.48
CA LYS A 435 -6.58 6.00 -10.40
C LYS A 435 -7.08 6.71 -11.65
N GLY A 436 -6.30 7.65 -12.17
CA GLY A 436 -6.62 8.38 -13.40
C GLY A 436 -6.74 7.43 -14.60
N TRP A 437 -5.74 6.57 -14.79
CA TRP A 437 -5.73 5.56 -15.86
C TRP A 437 -6.87 4.56 -15.71
N LYS A 438 -7.08 4.01 -14.50
CA LYS A 438 -8.13 3.04 -14.19
C LYS A 438 -9.52 3.59 -14.54
N LYS A 439 -9.81 4.84 -14.16
CA LYS A 439 -11.08 5.51 -14.47
C LYS A 439 -11.30 5.62 -15.97
N GLN A 440 -10.27 6.02 -16.71
CA GLN A 440 -10.37 6.28 -18.15
C GLN A 440 -10.41 4.99 -18.98
N LYS A 441 -9.68 3.95 -18.56
CA LYS A 441 -9.66 2.63 -19.21
C LYS A 441 -10.74 1.68 -18.69
N MET A 442 -11.55 2.12 -17.71
CA MET A 442 -12.55 1.29 -17.02
C MET A 442 -11.95 -0.01 -16.49
N ALA A 443 -10.74 0.06 -15.93
CA ALA A 443 -10.02 -1.11 -15.46
C ALA A 443 -10.61 -1.68 -14.17
N TYR A 444 -10.57 -3.00 -14.01
CA TYR A 444 -11.00 -3.69 -12.80
C TYR A 444 -9.85 -3.90 -11.84
N TYR A 445 -10.16 -4.05 -10.55
CA TYR A 445 -9.16 -4.33 -9.55
C TYR A 445 -8.89 -5.82 -9.41
N ILE A 446 -7.65 -6.14 -9.06
CA ILE A 446 -7.26 -7.41 -8.47
C ILE A 446 -6.51 -7.07 -7.18
N PHE A 447 -6.93 -7.62 -6.04
CA PHE A 447 -6.28 -7.31 -4.76
C PHE A 447 -5.44 -8.46 -4.26
N ILE A 448 -4.14 -8.25 -4.05
CA ILE A 448 -3.22 -9.31 -3.61
C ILE A 448 -2.84 -9.14 -2.14
N ASN A 449 -3.04 -10.21 -1.35
CA ASN A 449 -2.71 -10.23 0.07
C ASN A 449 -1.18 -10.27 0.33
N CYS A 450 -0.79 -9.93 1.56
CA CYS A 450 0.59 -10.09 2.06
C CYS A 450 1.05 -11.55 2.09
N TYR A 451 2.30 -11.78 2.46
CA TYR A 451 2.75 -13.12 2.81
C TYR A 451 2.06 -13.59 4.07
N GLU A 452 1.95 -14.90 4.22
CA GLU A 452 1.61 -15.51 5.49
C GLU A 452 2.87 -16.01 6.22
N ALA A 453 2.76 -16.31 7.51
CA ALA A 453 3.89 -16.78 8.30
C ALA A 453 4.54 -18.05 7.71
N ARG A 454 3.73 -19.01 7.25
CA ARG A 454 4.22 -20.22 6.57
C ARG A 454 4.90 -19.92 5.24
N GLU A 455 4.34 -19.02 4.42
CA GLU A 455 4.97 -18.59 3.16
C GLU A 455 6.32 -17.90 3.44
N MET A 456 6.42 -17.08 4.50
CA MET A 456 7.68 -16.47 4.94
C MET A 456 8.70 -17.52 5.39
N LYS A 457 8.24 -18.56 6.08
CA LYS A 457 9.08 -19.68 6.53
C LYS A 457 9.58 -20.52 5.36
N ALA A 458 8.73 -20.77 4.37
CA ALA A 458 9.10 -21.44 3.13
C ALA A 458 10.10 -20.62 2.31
N PHE A 459 9.90 -19.30 2.22
CA PHE A 459 10.84 -18.38 1.59
C PHE A 459 12.21 -18.42 2.30
N PHE A 460 12.23 -18.36 3.64
CA PHE A 460 13.45 -18.50 4.43
C PHE A 460 14.15 -19.83 4.16
N ALA A 461 13.39 -20.93 4.16
CA ALA A 461 13.92 -22.27 3.89
C ALA A 461 14.58 -22.36 2.49
N TRP A 462 13.98 -21.73 1.47
CA TRP A 462 14.59 -21.66 0.13
C TRP A 462 15.90 -20.88 0.12
N GLN A 463 15.92 -19.69 0.73
CA GLN A 463 17.12 -18.84 0.80
C GLN A 463 18.25 -19.55 1.56
N GLN A 464 17.91 -20.27 2.63
CA GLN A 464 18.86 -20.98 3.48
C GLN A 464 19.02 -22.47 3.11
N ARG A 465 18.59 -22.90 1.91
CA ARG A 465 18.53 -24.33 1.53
C ARG A 465 19.86 -25.08 1.68
N ALA A 466 20.99 -24.41 1.46
CA ALA A 466 22.32 -25.00 1.69
C ALA A 466 22.58 -25.27 3.17
N LEU A 467 22.20 -24.34 4.06
CA LEU A 467 22.27 -24.52 5.52
C LEU A 467 21.29 -25.59 5.99
N LEU A 468 20.06 -25.62 5.46
CA LEU A 468 19.08 -26.67 5.78
C LEU A 468 19.58 -28.05 5.37
N GLY A 469 20.24 -28.15 4.21
CA GLY A 469 20.86 -29.40 3.75
C GLY A 469 21.98 -29.87 4.68
N ALA A 470 22.83 -28.96 5.13
CA ALA A 470 23.89 -29.27 6.11
C ALA A 470 23.31 -29.63 7.50
N ALA A 471 22.26 -28.94 7.92
CA ALA A 471 21.61 -29.15 9.21
C ALA A 471 20.83 -30.47 9.32
N ALA A 472 20.44 -31.09 8.19
CA ALA A 472 19.59 -32.28 8.19
C ALA A 472 20.15 -33.46 9.04
N ASN A 473 21.47 -33.53 9.23
CA ASN A 473 22.12 -34.58 10.01
C ASN A 473 22.92 -34.04 11.22
N ASP A 474 22.79 -32.75 11.55
CA ASP A 474 23.55 -32.08 12.61
C ASP A 474 22.60 -31.28 13.52
N ALA A 475 22.49 -31.73 14.77
CA ALA A 475 21.62 -31.12 15.78
C ALA A 475 22.03 -29.69 16.14
N SER A 476 23.34 -29.36 16.12
CA SER A 476 23.83 -28.02 16.38
C SER A 476 23.48 -27.08 15.24
N ALA A 477 23.73 -27.50 14.00
CA ALA A 477 23.36 -26.71 12.82
C ALA A 477 21.82 -26.54 12.71
N CYS A 478 21.04 -27.55 13.10
CA CYS A 478 19.58 -27.42 13.25
C CYS A 478 19.18 -26.34 14.26
N ALA A 479 19.87 -26.28 15.41
CA ALA A 479 19.62 -25.27 16.43
C ALA A 479 19.97 -23.85 15.91
N ASP A 480 21.06 -23.70 15.16
CA ASP A 480 21.48 -22.43 14.55
C ASP A 480 20.47 -21.93 13.52
N VAL A 481 20.02 -22.80 12.61
CA VAL A 481 18.97 -22.47 11.63
C VAL A 481 17.66 -22.12 12.33
N SER A 482 17.34 -22.81 13.44
CA SER A 482 16.16 -22.49 14.25
C SER A 482 16.27 -21.14 14.93
N ALA A 483 17.45 -20.75 15.42
CA ALA A 483 17.68 -19.42 15.98
C ALA A 483 17.56 -18.31 14.93
N LEU A 484 18.09 -18.54 13.71
CA LEU A 484 17.93 -17.61 12.59
C LEU A 484 16.45 -17.43 12.20
N TRP A 485 15.69 -18.53 12.15
CA TRP A 485 14.25 -18.43 11.89
C TRP A 485 13.52 -17.67 13.00
N ARG A 486 13.83 -17.91 14.28
CA ARG A 486 13.19 -17.17 15.40
C ARG A 486 13.39 -15.67 15.29
N GLU A 487 14.57 -15.22 14.83
CA GLU A 487 14.81 -13.79 14.59
C GLU A 487 13.96 -13.26 13.43
N VAL A 488 13.84 -14.01 12.33
CA VAL A 488 12.96 -13.68 11.19
C VAL A 488 11.49 -13.64 11.62
N GLU A 489 11.04 -14.62 12.41
CA GLU A 489 9.69 -14.73 12.96
C GLU A 489 9.36 -13.53 13.86
N ARG A 490 10.27 -13.16 14.77
CA ARG A 490 10.15 -11.94 15.58
C ARG A 490 10.00 -10.68 14.72
N ARG A 491 10.79 -10.55 13.64
CA ARG A 491 10.66 -9.44 12.69
C ARG A 491 9.31 -9.45 11.97
N VAL A 492 8.81 -10.62 11.56
CA VAL A 492 7.47 -10.77 10.97
C VAL A 492 6.39 -10.28 11.93
N ASP A 493 6.49 -10.60 13.22
CA ASP A 493 5.53 -10.18 14.24
C ASP A 493 5.56 -8.67 14.52
N GLU A 494 6.72 -8.03 14.36
CA GLU A 494 6.88 -6.60 14.61
C GLU A 494 6.53 -5.70 13.43
N VAL A 495 6.96 -6.07 12.21
CA VAL A 495 6.83 -5.21 11.02
C VAL A 495 5.99 -5.82 9.89
N GLY A 496 5.56 -7.06 10.04
CA GLY A 496 4.71 -7.77 9.10
C GLY A 496 5.44 -8.80 8.25
N PRO A 497 4.68 -9.72 7.63
CA PRO A 497 5.18 -10.67 6.64
C PRO A 497 5.44 -9.96 5.30
N LEU A 498 6.47 -9.10 5.31
CA LEU A 498 6.87 -8.23 4.21
C LEU A 498 8.35 -8.52 3.89
N PRO A 499 8.64 -9.36 2.87
CA PRO A 499 10.00 -9.80 2.57
C PRO A 499 11.03 -8.66 2.46
N ARG A 500 10.63 -7.50 1.91
CA ARG A 500 11.48 -6.30 1.81
C ARG A 500 12.11 -5.89 3.15
N TYR A 501 11.38 -6.04 4.25
CA TYR A 501 11.82 -5.55 5.56
C TYR A 501 12.33 -6.65 6.48
N VAL A 502 11.86 -7.89 6.34
CA VAL A 502 12.15 -8.94 7.32
C VAL A 502 13.55 -9.55 7.14
N PHE A 503 14.00 -9.72 5.89
CA PHE A 503 15.26 -10.42 5.59
C PHE A 503 16.48 -9.51 5.50
N ASP A 504 16.31 -8.18 5.58
CA ASP A 504 17.40 -7.21 5.57
C ASP A 504 17.39 -6.40 6.88
N ASP A 505 18.51 -6.41 7.60
CA ASP A 505 18.61 -5.79 8.93
C ASP A 505 18.43 -4.26 8.89
N LYS A 506 18.95 -3.60 7.85
CA LYS A 506 18.84 -2.16 7.71
C LYS A 506 17.40 -1.75 7.38
N ALA A 507 16.79 -2.42 6.41
CA ALA A 507 15.40 -2.21 6.01
C ALA A 507 14.44 -2.52 7.16
N TYR A 508 14.71 -3.57 7.94
CA TYR A 508 14.00 -3.89 9.18
C TYR A 508 14.05 -2.72 10.17
N LYS A 509 15.26 -2.24 10.51
CA LYS A 509 15.44 -1.13 11.47
C LYS A 509 14.79 0.17 11.00
N GLU A 510 14.94 0.51 9.72
CA GLU A 510 14.26 1.66 9.11
C GLU A 510 12.73 1.52 9.21
N ARG A 511 12.21 0.32 8.95
CA ARG A 511 10.78 0.02 9.08
C ARG A 511 10.29 0.15 10.52
N CYS A 512 11.04 -0.35 11.51
CA CYS A 512 10.72 -0.18 12.92
C CYS A 512 10.68 1.30 13.32
N ASN A 513 11.65 2.11 12.87
CA ASN A 513 11.67 3.54 13.09
C ASN A 513 10.44 4.22 12.45
N ASN A 514 10.10 3.87 11.21
CA ASN A 514 8.91 4.40 10.53
C ASN A 514 7.61 4.06 11.29
N VAL A 515 7.48 2.84 11.80
CA VAL A 515 6.34 2.43 12.64
C VAL A 515 6.31 3.24 13.95
N ALA A 516 7.44 3.33 14.65
CA ALA A 516 7.54 4.07 15.90
C ALA A 516 7.23 5.56 15.73
N ASP A 517 7.79 6.19 14.71
CA ASP A 517 7.56 7.60 14.40
C ASP A 517 6.10 7.86 14.01
N LYS A 518 5.49 6.97 13.20
CA LYS A 518 4.08 7.14 12.85
C LYS A 518 3.18 7.02 14.07
N LEU A 519 3.42 6.03 14.94
CA LEU A 519 2.67 5.87 16.18
C LEU A 519 2.88 7.06 17.15
N ARG A 520 4.09 7.64 17.22
CA ARG A 520 4.35 8.84 18.04
C ARG A 520 3.64 10.09 17.52
N ARG A 521 3.46 10.22 16.20
CA ARG A 521 2.92 11.42 15.54
C ARG A 521 1.41 11.37 15.27
N VAL A 522 0.68 10.39 15.81
CA VAL A 522 -0.79 10.30 15.65
C VAL A 522 -1.46 11.55 16.24
N SER A 523 -2.03 12.39 15.38
CA SER A 523 -2.79 13.59 15.77
C SER A 523 -4.21 13.23 16.24
N GLU A 524 -4.97 14.18 16.81
CA GLU A 524 -6.38 13.93 17.17
C GLU A 524 -7.24 13.61 15.94
N GLY A 525 -6.96 14.20 14.78
CA GLY A 525 -7.68 13.89 13.53
C GLY A 525 -7.36 12.49 12.97
N ASP A 526 -6.15 11.99 13.21
CA ASP A 526 -5.76 10.63 12.80
C ASP A 526 -6.47 9.54 13.62
N VAL A 527 -6.85 9.85 14.87
CA VAL A 527 -7.45 8.87 15.78
C VAL A 527 -8.76 8.32 15.22
N GLU A 528 -9.67 9.19 14.79
CA GLU A 528 -10.97 8.75 14.26
C GLU A 528 -10.79 7.83 13.05
N HIS A 529 -9.84 8.17 12.17
CA HIS A 529 -9.47 7.32 11.04
C HIS A 529 -8.93 5.95 11.48
N TYR A 530 -7.99 5.90 12.43
CA TYR A 530 -7.48 4.63 12.97
C TYR A 530 -8.52 3.81 13.72
N MET A 531 -9.45 4.45 14.43
CA MET A 531 -10.60 3.77 15.03
C MET A 531 -11.45 3.12 13.95
N ARG A 532 -11.79 3.84 12.88
CA ARG A 532 -12.56 3.27 11.77
C ARG A 532 -11.83 2.12 11.07
N ILE A 533 -10.50 2.18 10.97
CA ILE A 533 -9.68 1.05 10.49
C ILE A 533 -9.82 -0.18 11.40
N LEU A 534 -9.63 -0.02 12.72
CA LEU A 534 -9.74 -1.15 13.66
C LEU A 534 -11.16 -1.73 13.72
N MET A 535 -12.18 -0.89 13.50
CA MET A 535 -13.58 -1.32 13.38
C MET A 535 -13.89 -1.99 12.03
N GLY A 536 -12.98 -1.97 11.06
CA GLY A 536 -13.18 -2.56 9.73
C GLY A 536 -14.08 -1.74 8.80
N ASN A 537 -14.24 -0.44 9.09
CA ASN A 537 -15.18 0.48 8.45
C ASN A 537 -14.52 1.38 7.38
N GLU A 538 -13.21 1.26 7.18
CA GLU A 538 -12.48 2.04 6.19
C GLU A 538 -12.01 1.14 5.05
N GLU A 539 -12.35 1.58 3.83
CA GLU A 539 -11.66 1.14 2.63
C GLU A 539 -10.20 1.61 2.68
N TRP A 540 -9.32 0.96 1.93
CA TRP A 540 -7.92 1.38 1.91
C TRP A 540 -7.71 2.73 1.24
N ILE A 541 -7.11 3.66 1.99
CA ILE A 541 -6.66 4.97 1.54
C ILE A 541 -5.14 5.04 1.78
N GLU A 542 -4.37 5.02 0.70
CA GLU A 542 -2.94 5.35 0.77
C GLU A 542 -2.81 6.87 0.68
N ASP A 543 -2.67 7.51 1.84
CA ASP A 543 -2.46 8.96 1.99
C ASP A 543 -0.98 9.30 2.25
N GLY A 544 -0.10 8.32 2.08
CA GLY A 544 1.33 8.42 2.38
C GLY A 544 1.69 8.22 3.85
N THR A 545 0.72 8.04 4.75
CA THR A 545 0.98 8.02 6.20
C THR A 545 0.61 6.71 6.91
N THR A 546 0.01 5.77 6.20
CA THR A 546 -0.63 4.58 6.78
C THR A 546 0.09 3.26 6.47
N HIS A 547 0.84 3.17 5.37
CA HIS A 547 1.44 1.90 4.91
C HIS A 547 2.46 1.26 5.88
N ALA A 548 2.95 2.01 6.88
CA ALA A 548 3.82 1.52 7.93
C ALA A 548 3.09 0.60 8.92
N VAL A 549 1.84 0.97 9.26
CA VAL A 549 1.07 0.38 10.35
C VAL A 549 -0.11 -0.45 9.87
N ILE A 550 -0.56 -0.24 8.63
CA ILE A 550 -1.68 -0.99 8.04
C ILE A 550 -1.34 -1.64 6.70
N LYS A 551 -2.01 -2.76 6.43
CA LYS A 551 -1.91 -3.59 5.23
C LYS A 551 -3.27 -3.71 4.55
N LEU A 552 -3.22 -4.01 3.26
CA LEU A 552 -4.39 -4.39 2.48
C LEU A 552 -4.77 -5.84 2.79
N VAL A 553 -6.06 -6.06 3.06
CA VAL A 553 -6.65 -7.40 3.13
C VAL A 553 -7.83 -7.47 2.16
N ARG A 554 -7.82 -8.49 1.29
CA ARG A 554 -8.90 -8.79 0.37
C ARG A 554 -10.14 -9.27 1.13
N THR A 555 -11.30 -8.73 0.77
CA THR A 555 -12.61 -9.11 1.33
C THR A 555 -13.63 -9.29 0.22
N MET A 556 -14.81 -9.83 0.54
CA MET A 556 -15.95 -9.90 -0.38
C MET A 556 -17.10 -9.10 0.19
N SER A 557 -17.70 -8.26 -0.64
CA SER A 557 -18.95 -7.57 -0.30
C SER A 557 -19.93 -7.71 -1.46
N ARG A 558 -21.14 -8.20 -1.17
CA ARG A 558 -22.21 -8.41 -2.16
C ARG A 558 -21.77 -9.15 -3.44
N GLY A 559 -20.86 -10.13 -3.30
CA GLY A 559 -20.34 -10.92 -4.43
C GLY A 559 -19.24 -10.26 -5.26
N VAL A 560 -18.78 -9.07 -4.88
CA VAL A 560 -17.69 -8.35 -5.54
C VAL A 560 -16.45 -8.36 -4.64
N GLU A 561 -15.26 -8.46 -5.26
CA GLU A 561 -13.98 -8.37 -4.55
C GLU A 561 -13.76 -6.92 -4.07
N HIS A 562 -13.58 -6.77 -2.76
CA HIS A 562 -13.27 -5.50 -2.09
C HIS A 562 -11.97 -5.66 -1.29
N TYR A 563 -11.56 -4.58 -0.64
CA TYR A 563 -10.36 -4.54 0.19
C TYR A 563 -10.60 -3.67 1.42
N ARG A 564 -9.95 -4.02 2.52
CA ARG A 564 -10.01 -3.29 3.79
C ARG A 564 -8.63 -3.07 4.37
N ASN A 565 -8.56 -2.09 5.26
CA ASN A 565 -7.37 -1.84 6.08
C ASN A 565 -7.38 -2.73 7.29
N HIS A 566 -6.28 -3.43 7.49
CA HIS A 566 -6.00 -4.13 8.73
C HIS A 566 -4.64 -3.69 9.25
N PRO A 567 -4.42 -3.69 10.57
CA PRO A 567 -3.08 -3.60 11.11
C PRO A 567 -2.13 -4.61 10.44
N VAL A 568 -0.89 -4.20 10.20
CA VAL A 568 0.09 -5.08 9.54
C VAL A 568 0.30 -6.36 10.37
N THR A 569 0.42 -6.21 11.69
CA THR A 569 0.59 -7.28 12.69
C THR A 569 -0.27 -7.06 13.92
N ARG A 570 -0.44 -8.12 14.72
CA ARG A 570 -1.10 -8.04 16.03
C ARG A 570 -0.35 -7.14 17.01
N ALA A 571 0.99 -7.10 16.95
CA ALA A 571 1.78 -6.19 17.79
C ALA A 571 1.51 -4.72 17.46
N ILE A 572 1.42 -4.37 16.17
CA ILE A 572 1.06 -3.02 15.73
C ILE A 572 -0.39 -2.69 16.10
N GLU A 573 -1.33 -3.63 15.90
CA GLU A 573 -2.72 -3.49 16.36
C GLU A 573 -2.79 -3.15 17.85
N THR A 574 -2.08 -3.91 18.67
CA THR A 574 -2.01 -3.73 20.11
C THR A 574 -1.46 -2.35 20.47
N ARG A 575 -0.41 -1.88 19.78
CA ARG A 575 0.15 -0.52 19.97
C ARG A 575 -0.83 0.58 19.55
N LEU A 576 -1.53 0.41 18.43
CA LEU A 576 -2.58 1.33 17.97
C LEU A 576 -3.72 1.39 18.98
N ARG A 577 -4.27 0.23 19.37
CA ARG A 577 -5.34 0.11 20.36
C ARG A 577 -4.97 0.80 21.68
N ARG A 578 -3.76 0.56 22.19
CA ARG A 578 -3.25 1.26 23.38
C ARG A 578 -3.23 2.77 23.21
N LEU A 579 -2.72 3.27 22.09
CA LEU A 579 -2.65 4.70 21.82
C LEU A 579 -4.05 5.33 21.74
N LEU A 580 -5.00 4.65 21.10
CA LEU A 580 -6.37 5.13 20.95
C LEU A 580 -7.11 5.13 22.29
N ILE A 581 -6.97 4.08 23.09
CA ILE A 581 -7.48 4.03 24.46
C ILE A 581 -6.81 5.12 25.32
N ALA A 582 -5.48 5.26 25.29
CA ALA A 582 -4.77 6.32 26.02
C ALA A 582 -5.30 7.74 25.71
N LYS A 583 -5.61 8.02 24.44
CA LYS A 583 -6.08 9.35 24.01
C LYS A 583 -7.58 9.59 24.26
N HIS A 584 -8.41 8.54 24.28
CA HIS A 584 -9.87 8.69 24.23
C HIS A 584 -10.67 7.88 25.26
N CYS A 585 -10.02 7.03 26.06
CA CYS A 585 -10.70 6.29 27.11
C CYS A 585 -11.20 7.27 28.18
N GLY A 586 -12.52 7.29 28.42
CA GLY A 586 -13.20 8.29 29.25
C GLY A 586 -13.65 9.55 28.50
N ARG A 587 -13.35 9.69 27.19
CA ARG A 587 -13.96 10.71 26.31
C ARG A 587 -15.14 10.11 25.55
N SER A 588 -16.10 10.95 25.18
CA SER A 588 -17.38 10.53 24.61
C SER A 588 -17.30 9.87 23.23
N CYS A 589 -16.18 10.02 22.49
CA CYS A 589 -16.02 9.49 21.14
C CYS A 589 -15.92 7.95 21.06
N LEU A 590 -15.22 7.28 21.99
CA LEU A 590 -15.15 5.81 22.03
C LEU A 590 -16.51 5.21 22.40
N VAL A 591 -17.20 5.82 23.35
CA VAL A 591 -18.56 5.44 23.76
C VAL A 591 -19.56 5.71 22.62
N ARG A 592 -19.35 6.76 21.84
CA ARG A 592 -20.16 7.09 20.66
C ARG A 592 -20.00 6.06 19.53
N ALA A 593 -18.81 5.50 19.34
CA ALA A 593 -18.62 4.39 18.42
C ALA A 593 -19.39 3.12 18.84
N LEU A 594 -19.59 2.93 20.15
CA LEU A 594 -20.41 1.84 20.71
C LEU A 594 -21.92 2.13 20.70
N ALA A 595 -22.34 3.38 20.47
CA ALA A 595 -23.74 3.80 20.41
C ALA A 595 -24.41 3.51 19.06
N THR A 596 -23.68 3.66 17.95
CA THR A 596 -24.18 3.56 16.56
C THR A 596 -24.26 2.11 16.05
N MET A 597 -24.94 1.23 16.78
CA MET A 597 -24.88 -0.25 16.70
C MET A 597 -25.61 -0.91 15.49
N ASP A 598 -25.72 -0.24 14.35
CA ASP A 598 -26.64 -0.61 13.25
C ASP A 598 -26.08 -1.70 12.31
N GLU A 599 -24.77 -1.72 12.09
CA GLU A 599 -24.11 -2.68 11.16
C GLU A 599 -22.66 -3.02 11.56
N HIS A 600 -22.02 -2.11 12.30
CA HIS A 600 -20.59 -2.14 12.70
C HIS A 600 -20.36 -2.37 14.20
N GLY A 601 -21.46 -2.44 14.97
CA GLY A 601 -21.43 -2.41 16.44
C GLY A 601 -20.62 -3.53 17.07
N ALA A 602 -20.54 -4.68 16.43
CA ALA A 602 -19.95 -5.84 17.06
C ALA A 602 -18.41 -5.90 17.05
N ASN A 603 -17.77 -5.42 15.97
CA ASN A 603 -16.30 -5.32 15.95
C ASN A 603 -15.83 -4.14 16.81
N ALA A 604 -16.58 -3.03 16.82
CA ALA A 604 -16.36 -1.93 17.76
C ALA A 604 -16.49 -2.39 19.22
N LEU A 605 -17.49 -3.22 19.50
CA LEU A 605 -17.74 -3.85 20.78
C LEU A 605 -16.56 -4.77 21.18
N GLU A 606 -16.08 -5.65 20.30
CA GLU A 606 -14.91 -6.51 20.58
C GLU A 606 -13.61 -5.69 20.77
N GLN A 607 -13.41 -4.60 20.02
CA GLN A 607 -12.22 -3.76 20.12
C GLN A 607 -12.20 -2.87 21.39
N PHE A 608 -13.33 -2.25 21.71
CA PHE A 608 -13.41 -1.14 22.68
C PHE A 608 -14.52 -1.30 23.73
N GLY A 609 -15.37 -2.31 23.64
CA GLY A 609 -16.54 -2.51 24.50
C GLY A 609 -16.24 -2.50 25.99
N VAL A 610 -15.09 -3.05 26.38
CA VAL A 610 -14.63 -3.04 27.78
C VAL A 610 -14.46 -1.62 28.34
N CYS A 611 -14.20 -0.60 27.51
CA CYS A 611 -14.10 0.79 27.95
C CYS A 611 -15.43 1.33 28.50
N ALA A 612 -16.57 0.74 28.12
CA ALA A 612 -17.88 1.12 28.65
C ALA A 612 -17.99 0.88 30.17
N PHE A 613 -17.18 -0.02 30.73
CA PHE A 613 -17.17 -0.30 32.17
C PHE A 613 -16.61 0.86 33.01
N LEU A 614 -15.92 1.83 32.40
CA LEU A 614 -15.45 3.03 33.10
C LEU A 614 -16.55 4.03 33.45
N HIS A 615 -17.78 3.77 33.00
CA HIS A 615 -18.92 4.62 33.26
C HIS A 615 -19.88 3.92 34.23
N ALA A 616 -19.98 4.46 35.45
CA ALA A 616 -20.78 3.89 36.53
C ALA A 616 -22.24 3.61 36.11
N ARG A 617 -22.87 4.52 35.36
CA ARG A 617 -24.23 4.36 34.84
C ARG A 617 -24.38 3.15 33.91
N VAL A 618 -23.38 2.86 33.09
CA VAL A 618 -23.39 1.70 32.19
C VAL A 618 -23.25 0.41 33.00
N VAL A 619 -22.28 0.34 33.91
CA VAL A 619 -22.08 -0.85 34.76
C VAL A 619 -23.28 -1.11 35.68
N GLN A 620 -23.90 -0.05 36.22
CA GLN A 620 -25.11 -0.18 37.02
C GLN A 620 -26.27 -0.76 36.21
N THR A 621 -26.46 -0.29 34.97
CA THR A 621 -27.49 -0.83 34.07
C THR A 621 -27.18 -2.27 33.67
N ILE A 622 -25.92 -2.60 33.37
CA ILE A 622 -25.47 -3.98 33.10
C ILE A 622 -25.77 -4.88 34.30
N ALA A 623 -25.39 -4.46 35.52
CA ALA A 623 -25.61 -5.25 36.72
C ALA A 623 -27.10 -5.47 37.03
N ALA A 624 -27.97 -4.53 36.65
CA ALA A 624 -29.41 -4.65 36.81
C ALA A 624 -30.06 -5.59 35.76
N LYS A 625 -29.45 -5.76 34.59
CA LYS A 625 -30.01 -6.52 33.45
C LYS A 625 -29.37 -7.88 33.22
N MET A 626 -28.17 -8.10 33.75
CA MET A 626 -27.46 -9.36 33.55
C MET A 626 -28.20 -10.54 34.19
N LYS A 627 -28.10 -11.70 33.54
CA LYS A 627 -28.69 -12.95 33.99
C LYS A 627 -27.59 -13.90 34.42
N CYS A 628 -27.75 -14.52 35.59
CA CYS A 628 -26.85 -15.60 36.01
C CYS A 628 -27.09 -16.83 35.13
N LEU A 629 -26.02 -17.41 34.60
CA LEU A 629 -26.06 -18.67 33.86
C LEU A 629 -26.00 -19.82 34.89
N PRO A 630 -27.05 -20.66 34.98
CA PRO A 630 -27.15 -21.67 36.02
C PRO A 630 -26.07 -22.76 35.89
N GLY A 631 -25.55 -23.23 37.03
CA GLY A 631 -24.63 -24.36 37.12
C GLY A 631 -25.32 -25.72 36.95
N ALA A 632 -24.53 -26.80 36.83
CA ALA A 632 -25.04 -28.17 36.66
C ALA A 632 -25.91 -28.66 37.84
N ASP A 633 -25.68 -28.10 39.04
CA ASP A 633 -26.30 -28.57 40.29
C ASP A 633 -27.62 -27.85 40.66
N GLY A 634 -28.19 -27.02 39.77
CA GLY A 634 -29.47 -26.36 40.02
C GLY A 634 -29.50 -25.36 41.20
N GLY A 635 -28.33 -24.98 41.72
CA GLY A 635 -28.18 -24.02 42.82
C GLY A 635 -28.72 -22.63 42.46
N GLY A 636 -29.52 -22.05 43.35
CA GLY A 636 -30.28 -20.82 43.14
C GLY A 636 -29.48 -19.59 42.70
N VAL A 637 -30.20 -18.58 42.20
CA VAL A 637 -29.69 -17.32 41.65
C VAL A 637 -28.68 -16.66 42.60
N ARG A 638 -27.38 -16.71 42.26
CA ARG A 638 -26.33 -15.96 42.97
C ARG A 638 -26.32 -14.51 42.48
N GLY A 639 -26.61 -13.57 43.38
CA GLY A 639 -26.41 -12.15 43.13
C GLY A 639 -24.91 -11.85 42.93
N SER A 640 -24.58 -11.06 41.91
CA SER A 640 -23.21 -10.62 41.64
C SER A 640 -22.73 -9.64 42.70
N VAL A 641 -21.41 -9.57 42.92
CA VAL A 641 -20.76 -8.50 43.69
C VAL A 641 -21.16 -7.12 43.15
N LEU A 642 -21.47 -7.02 41.85
CA LEU A 642 -21.91 -5.79 41.18
C LEU A 642 -23.33 -5.35 41.49
N THR A 643 -24.08 -6.04 42.36
CA THR A 643 -25.37 -5.53 42.88
C THR A 643 -25.28 -5.11 44.34
N ASN A 644 -24.16 -5.40 45.01
CA ASN A 644 -23.93 -5.02 46.39
C ASN A 644 -23.57 -3.53 46.49
N ALA A 645 -24.47 -2.72 47.06
CA ALA A 645 -24.25 -1.29 47.27
C ALA A 645 -23.07 -0.95 48.20
N ARG A 646 -22.62 -1.90 49.02
CA ARG A 646 -21.46 -1.73 49.92
C ARG A 646 -20.13 -2.20 49.31
N ALA A 647 -20.15 -2.71 48.07
CA ALA A 647 -18.93 -3.16 47.42
C ALA A 647 -18.09 -1.97 46.94
N VAL A 648 -16.81 -1.95 47.33
CA VAL A 648 -15.83 -0.95 46.92
C VAL A 648 -15.21 -1.39 45.58
N GLY A 649 -15.09 -0.45 44.65
CA GLY A 649 -14.61 -0.74 43.30
C GLY A 649 -15.64 -1.40 42.39
N ARG A 650 -16.93 -1.42 42.80
CA ARG A 650 -18.06 -1.94 42.01
C ARG A 650 -18.11 -1.38 40.59
N TYR A 651 -17.68 -0.13 40.41
CA TYR A 651 -17.58 0.51 39.11
C TYR A 651 -16.14 0.99 38.95
N PRO A 652 -15.41 0.51 37.94
CA PRO A 652 -14.07 1.00 37.73
C PRO A 652 -14.11 2.46 37.28
N HIS A 653 -13.28 3.29 37.88
CA HIS A 653 -13.18 4.73 37.58
C HIS A 653 -11.87 5.09 36.87
N SER A 654 -10.99 4.11 36.71
CA SER A 654 -9.72 4.23 36.01
C SER A 654 -9.37 2.90 35.36
N TYR A 655 -8.42 2.91 34.42
CA TYR A 655 -7.94 1.70 33.77
C TYR A 655 -6.42 1.64 33.78
N ARG A 656 -5.90 0.43 33.62
CA ARG A 656 -4.49 0.15 33.36
C ARG A 656 -4.40 -0.84 32.20
N MET A 657 -3.76 -0.41 31.12
CA MET A 657 -3.36 -1.35 30.08
C MET A 657 -2.07 -2.04 30.48
N PHE A 658 -1.95 -3.32 30.15
CA PHE A 658 -0.76 -4.11 30.43
C PHE A 658 -0.49 -5.10 29.32
N ASP A 659 0.78 -5.44 29.18
CA ASP A 659 1.30 -6.29 28.12
C ASP A 659 2.21 -7.30 28.74
N LEU A 660 1.95 -8.56 28.44
CA LEU A 660 2.69 -9.66 29.01
C LEU A 660 3.80 -10.17 28.10
N GLY A 661 3.99 -9.52 26.94
CA GLY A 661 5.11 -9.79 26.03
C GLY A 661 6.42 -9.11 26.44
N ASP A 662 6.36 -8.08 27.30
CA ASP A 662 7.52 -7.35 27.87
C ASP A 662 7.76 -7.78 29.34
N ALA A 663 7.53 -9.06 29.65
CA ALA A 663 7.69 -9.59 31.00
C ALA A 663 9.15 -9.52 31.52
N ASP A 664 10.12 -9.17 30.67
CA ASP A 664 11.54 -9.16 31.01
C ASP A 664 12.06 -7.87 31.70
N GLU A 665 11.27 -6.79 31.83
CA GLU A 665 11.78 -5.53 32.40
C GLU A 665 10.99 -4.92 33.58
N ARG A 666 9.86 -5.50 34.01
CA ARG A 666 9.07 -4.92 35.13
C ARG A 666 8.88 -5.91 36.28
N ALA A 667 9.27 -5.48 37.47
CA ALA A 667 8.99 -6.21 38.70
C ALA A 667 7.46 -6.45 38.84
N PRO A 668 7.03 -7.65 39.29
CA PRO A 668 5.62 -7.94 39.53
C PRO A 668 4.98 -6.89 40.44
N VAL A 669 3.72 -6.53 40.16
CA VAL A 669 2.97 -5.59 40.99
C VAL A 669 2.75 -6.24 42.36
N PRO A 670 3.20 -5.64 43.48
CA PRO A 670 2.92 -6.18 44.81
C PRO A 670 1.41 -6.32 45.03
N VAL A 671 0.96 -7.37 45.72
CA VAL A 671 -0.47 -7.60 46.00
C VAL A 671 -1.09 -6.42 46.72
N GLU A 672 -0.31 -5.81 47.61
CA GLU A 672 -0.68 -4.65 48.41
C GLU A 672 -0.97 -3.41 47.55
N ALA A 673 -0.53 -3.41 46.29
CA ALA A 673 -0.80 -2.37 45.29
C ALA A 673 -1.98 -2.71 44.35
N VAL A 674 -2.66 -3.85 44.54
CA VAL A 674 -3.89 -4.19 43.79
C VAL A 674 -5.02 -3.25 44.24
N GLN A 675 -5.49 -2.42 43.31
CA GLN A 675 -6.54 -1.45 43.57
C GLN A 675 -7.93 -2.00 43.19
N SER A 676 -8.89 -1.93 44.12
CA SER A 676 -10.31 -2.12 43.79
C SER A 676 -10.80 -1.00 42.87
N GLY A 677 -11.57 -1.33 41.84
CA GLY A 677 -12.09 -0.32 40.90
C GLY A 677 -11.09 0.16 39.84
N LEU A 678 -9.98 -0.57 39.63
CA LEU A 678 -9.07 -0.38 38.49
C LEU A 678 -9.34 -1.43 37.40
N LEU A 679 -9.72 -1.00 36.20
CA LEU A 679 -9.96 -1.87 35.04
C LEU A 679 -8.65 -2.25 34.35
N TYR A 680 -8.28 -3.52 34.41
CA TYR A 680 -7.13 -4.08 33.70
C TYR A 680 -7.56 -4.49 32.29
N ILE A 681 -6.97 -3.87 31.28
CA ILE A 681 -7.26 -4.14 29.86
C ILE A 681 -5.99 -4.72 29.21
N PRO A 682 -5.98 -6.02 28.84
CA PRO A 682 -4.91 -6.58 28.05
C PRO A 682 -4.73 -5.83 26.74
N GLY A 683 -3.47 -5.56 26.35
CA GLY A 683 -3.17 -4.99 25.04
C GLY A 683 -3.60 -5.91 23.89
N ASP A 684 -3.29 -7.19 24.01
CA ASP A 684 -3.62 -8.24 23.03
C ASP A 684 -5.11 -8.64 23.12
N ARG A 685 -5.76 -8.79 21.96
CA ARG A 685 -7.17 -9.17 21.85
C ARG A 685 -7.42 -10.65 22.07
N CYS A 686 -6.46 -11.52 21.79
CA CYS A 686 -6.61 -12.95 22.10
C CYS A 686 -6.06 -13.28 23.48
N PHE A 687 -6.18 -12.35 24.41
CA PHE A 687 -5.84 -12.63 25.80
C PHE A 687 -6.75 -13.75 26.32
N PRO A 688 -6.22 -14.75 27.05
CA PRO A 688 -7.01 -15.91 27.39
C PRO A 688 -8.18 -15.57 28.32
N VAL A 689 -9.33 -16.20 28.07
CA VAL A 689 -10.55 -16.18 28.89
C VAL A 689 -11.30 -14.84 28.96
N VAL A 690 -10.65 -13.69 29.09
CA VAL A 690 -11.32 -12.38 29.30
C VAL A 690 -10.73 -11.26 28.44
N ASP A 691 -11.54 -10.28 28.07
CA ASP A 691 -11.11 -9.07 27.35
C ASP A 691 -10.70 -7.93 28.29
N ALA A 692 -11.13 -7.99 29.56
CA ALA A 692 -10.69 -7.13 30.66
C ALA A 692 -11.07 -7.76 32.00
N PHE A 693 -10.46 -7.30 33.10
CA PHE A 693 -10.89 -7.68 34.45
C PHE A 693 -10.63 -6.57 35.47
N TYR A 694 -11.28 -6.63 36.62
CA TYR A 694 -11.01 -5.75 37.75
C TYR A 694 -11.35 -6.42 39.08
N PHE A 695 -10.86 -5.83 40.17
CA PHE A 695 -11.11 -6.31 41.52
C PHE A 695 -12.18 -5.48 42.21
N VAL A 696 -13.04 -6.18 42.95
CA VAL A 696 -14.09 -5.60 43.78
C VAL A 696 -13.94 -6.17 45.19
N THR A 697 -13.97 -5.32 46.20
CA THR A 697 -13.95 -5.73 47.60
C THR A 697 -15.32 -5.53 48.24
N ALA A 698 -15.77 -6.53 49.00
CA ALA A 698 -17.01 -6.45 49.75
C ALA A 698 -16.79 -6.90 51.20
N PRO A 699 -17.48 -6.28 52.18
CA PRO A 699 -17.41 -6.72 53.57
C PRO A 699 -17.95 -8.16 53.69
N ALA A 700 -17.25 -9.01 54.46
CA ALA A 700 -17.71 -10.37 54.73
C ALA A 700 -18.93 -10.35 55.67
N GLY A 701 -20.12 -10.30 55.10
CA GLY A 701 -21.37 -10.36 55.87
C GLY A 701 -22.58 -9.90 55.04
N GLY A 702 -23.22 -10.84 54.36
CA GLY A 702 -24.42 -10.58 53.57
C GLY A 702 -25.62 -11.40 54.06
N ALA A 703 -26.37 -10.88 55.03
CA ALA A 703 -27.80 -11.13 55.15
C ALA A 703 -28.44 -10.00 55.97
N ALA A 704 -29.42 -9.33 55.36
CA ALA A 704 -30.26 -8.38 56.07
C ALA A 704 -30.98 -9.10 57.23
N GLY A 705 -30.95 -8.50 58.42
CA GLY A 705 -31.79 -8.88 59.56
C GLY A 705 -31.14 -9.76 60.62
N SER A 706 -30.18 -9.24 61.39
CA SER A 706 -30.00 -9.69 62.78
C SER A 706 -29.64 -8.51 63.68
N LYS A 707 -30.42 -8.37 64.76
CA LYS A 707 -30.27 -7.31 65.75
C LYS A 707 -28.87 -7.37 66.37
N ARG A 708 -28.18 -6.22 66.38
CA ARG A 708 -26.94 -5.99 67.12
C ARG A 708 -27.05 -6.51 68.57
N ARG A 709 -26.18 -7.42 68.96
CA ARG A 709 -25.71 -7.52 70.36
C ARG A 709 -24.31 -6.91 70.43
N ARG A 710 -24.21 -5.85 71.23
CA ARG A 710 -22.95 -5.18 71.58
C ARG A 710 -22.13 -6.12 72.47
N GLY A 711 -20.85 -6.30 72.13
CA GLY A 711 -19.83 -6.78 73.06
C GLY A 711 -19.07 -8.01 72.57
N ALA A 712 -18.00 -7.77 71.81
CA ALA A 712 -16.73 -8.50 71.84
C ALA A 712 -15.84 -7.88 70.75
N ALA A 713 -14.56 -7.68 71.06
CA ALA A 713 -13.57 -7.12 70.14
C ALA A 713 -13.55 -7.93 68.84
N CYS A 714 -13.83 -7.27 67.71
CA CYS A 714 -13.86 -7.91 66.40
C CYS A 714 -12.44 -7.88 65.83
N GLU A 715 -11.83 -9.05 65.73
CA GLU A 715 -10.76 -9.32 64.79
C GLU A 715 -11.17 -8.77 63.40
N SER A 716 -10.29 -7.96 62.81
CA SER A 716 -10.24 -7.57 61.39
C SER A 716 -11.33 -8.22 60.51
N GLU A 717 -12.42 -7.48 60.23
CA GLU A 717 -13.44 -7.88 59.26
C GLU A 717 -12.76 -8.28 57.94
N SER A 718 -12.67 -9.59 57.66
CA SER A 718 -11.94 -10.08 56.49
C SER A 718 -12.66 -9.65 55.21
N GLU A 719 -12.09 -8.69 54.48
CA GLU A 719 -12.60 -8.27 53.18
C GLU A 719 -12.59 -9.43 52.18
N ARG A 720 -13.72 -9.64 51.49
CA ARG A 720 -13.80 -10.63 50.42
C ARG A 720 -13.51 -9.97 49.09
N TRP A 721 -12.50 -10.47 48.40
CA TRP A 721 -12.10 -10.01 47.07
C TRP A 721 -12.81 -10.84 45.99
N THR A 722 -13.33 -10.15 44.98
CA THR A 722 -13.90 -10.76 43.77
C THR A 722 -13.16 -10.23 42.55
N LEU A 723 -12.64 -11.13 41.71
CA LEU A 723 -12.18 -10.79 40.37
C LEU A 723 -13.38 -10.85 39.43
N VAL A 724 -13.69 -9.73 38.79
CA VAL A 724 -14.75 -9.61 37.79
C VAL A 724 -14.11 -9.57 36.42
N GLY A 725 -14.23 -10.65 35.67
CA GLY A 725 -13.84 -10.77 34.28
C GLY A 725 -14.94 -10.28 33.35
N VAL A 726 -14.56 -9.57 32.29
CA VAL A 726 -15.45 -9.13 31.23
C VAL A 726 -15.01 -9.80 29.95
N GLN A 727 -15.93 -10.51 29.29
CA GLN A 727 -15.72 -11.07 27.96
C GLN A 727 -16.79 -10.53 27.03
N VAL A 728 -16.37 -9.92 25.93
CA VAL A 728 -17.20 -9.27 24.95
C VAL A 728 -17.23 -10.15 23.70
N THR A 729 -18.41 -10.51 23.22
CA THR A 729 -18.49 -11.45 22.09
C THR A 729 -19.78 -11.38 21.30
N ARG A 730 -19.69 -11.69 20.00
CA ARG A 730 -20.87 -11.96 19.16
C ARG A 730 -21.42 -13.38 19.29
N ARG A 731 -20.62 -14.31 19.80
CA ARG A 731 -20.93 -15.74 19.74
C ARG A 731 -22.06 -16.07 20.71
N HIS A 732 -22.90 -17.04 20.34
CA HIS A 732 -23.96 -17.57 21.20
C HIS A 732 -23.43 -18.59 22.23
N ALA A 733 -22.17 -19.01 22.07
CA ALA A 733 -21.42 -19.81 23.02
C ALA A 733 -19.94 -19.44 22.89
N HIS A 734 -19.24 -19.44 24.02
CA HIS A 734 -17.83 -19.16 24.14
C HIS A 734 -17.18 -20.12 25.12
N GLY A 735 -17.21 -21.41 24.76
CA GLY A 735 -16.44 -22.41 25.50
C GLY A 735 -14.96 -22.04 25.53
N THR A 736 -14.27 -22.46 26.59
CA THR A 736 -12.83 -22.29 26.76
C THR A 736 -12.15 -23.65 26.89
N THR A 737 -10.83 -23.67 26.93
CA THR A 737 -10.02 -24.86 27.14
C THR A 737 -9.29 -24.79 28.48
N THR A 738 -8.88 -25.96 29.01
CA THR A 738 -8.03 -26.00 30.22
C THR A 738 -6.73 -25.25 30.02
N PHE A 739 -6.17 -25.32 28.81
CA PHE A 739 -4.97 -24.58 28.41
C PHE A 739 -5.18 -23.07 28.53
N ALA A 740 -6.28 -22.52 27.98
CA ALA A 740 -6.55 -21.09 28.04
C ALA A 740 -6.78 -20.60 29.49
N VAL A 741 -7.40 -21.41 30.35
CA VAL A 741 -7.57 -21.09 31.77
C VAL A 741 -6.23 -21.09 32.49
N ASN A 742 -5.38 -22.09 32.25
CA ASN A 742 -4.04 -22.16 32.81
C ASN A 742 -3.16 -21.00 32.33
N ASP A 743 -3.23 -20.64 31.04
CA ASP A 743 -2.50 -19.50 30.49
C ASP A 743 -3.00 -18.19 31.12
N PHE A 744 -4.31 -18.01 31.29
CA PHE A 744 -4.86 -16.85 32.00
C PHE A 744 -4.32 -16.74 33.43
N VAL A 745 -4.36 -17.81 34.22
CA VAL A 745 -3.89 -17.80 35.61
C VAL A 745 -2.38 -17.60 35.68
N GLY A 746 -1.61 -18.26 34.81
CA GLY A 746 -0.15 -18.09 34.73
C GLY A 746 0.25 -16.66 34.39
N ARG A 747 -0.51 -16.02 33.49
CA ARG A 747 -0.36 -14.60 33.14
C ARG A 747 -0.65 -13.67 34.32
N LEU A 748 -1.72 -13.91 35.06
CA LEU A 748 -2.01 -13.15 36.29
C LEU A 748 -0.89 -13.33 37.34
N ALA A 749 -0.37 -14.55 37.50
CA ALA A 749 0.71 -14.86 38.42
C ALA A 749 2.04 -14.19 38.07
N SER A 750 2.31 -13.97 36.78
CA SER A 750 3.47 -13.20 36.33
C SER A 750 3.32 -11.70 36.60
N PHE A 751 2.09 -11.19 36.56
CA PHE A 751 1.81 -9.77 36.68
C PHE A 751 1.67 -9.30 38.13
N PHE A 752 1.09 -10.14 38.99
CA PHE A 752 0.88 -9.86 40.41
C PHE A 752 1.81 -10.73 41.27
N GLY A 753 2.61 -10.11 42.14
CA GLY A 753 3.40 -10.83 43.14
C GLY A 753 2.51 -11.66 44.06
N ASN A 754 3.05 -12.69 44.72
CA ASN A 754 2.33 -13.54 45.71
C ASN A 754 0.94 -14.06 45.26
N TRP A 755 0.70 -14.20 43.95
CA TRP A 755 -0.60 -14.53 43.36
C TRP A 755 -1.28 -15.76 43.97
N VAL A 756 -0.52 -16.81 44.28
CA VAL A 756 -1.02 -18.06 44.89
C VAL A 756 -1.79 -17.80 46.20
N GLN A 757 -1.39 -16.80 46.98
CA GLN A 757 -2.08 -16.44 48.23
C GLN A 757 -3.38 -15.66 47.97
N VAL A 758 -3.40 -14.84 46.91
CA VAL A 758 -4.55 -14.05 46.49
C VAL A 758 -5.63 -14.94 45.88
N GLU A 759 -5.24 -15.80 44.94
CA GLU A 759 -6.14 -16.72 44.22
C GLU A 759 -6.99 -17.57 45.17
N ARG A 760 -6.40 -18.07 46.26
CA ARG A 760 -7.11 -18.89 47.25
C ARG A 760 -8.24 -18.15 47.96
N LYS A 761 -8.15 -16.82 48.06
CA LYS A 761 -9.13 -15.96 48.74
C LYS A 761 -10.10 -15.27 47.77
N LEU A 762 -9.90 -15.41 46.46
CA LEU A 762 -10.73 -14.77 45.44
C LEU A 762 -12.03 -15.54 45.18
N SER A 763 -13.12 -14.78 45.11
CA SER A 763 -14.28 -15.14 44.31
C SER A 763 -14.04 -14.76 42.85
N TRP A 764 -14.64 -15.51 41.93
CA TRP A 764 -14.50 -15.29 40.49
C TRP A 764 -15.86 -15.10 39.85
N GLU A 765 -16.02 -14.01 39.11
CA GLU A 765 -17.18 -13.72 38.29
C GLU A 765 -16.73 -13.44 36.86
N ILE A 766 -17.50 -13.91 35.86
CA ILE A 766 -17.30 -13.55 34.46
C ILE A 766 -18.61 -13.04 33.88
N ILE A 767 -18.55 -11.95 33.12
CA ILE A 767 -19.68 -11.31 32.48
C ILE A 767 -19.48 -11.39 30.97
N TYR A 768 -20.36 -12.13 30.30
CA TYR A 768 -20.45 -12.19 28.85
C TYR A 768 -21.32 -11.04 28.34
N VAL A 769 -20.69 -10.05 27.71
CA VAL A 769 -21.34 -8.90 27.10
C VAL A 769 -21.54 -9.17 25.62
N GLN A 770 -22.79 -9.44 25.24
CA GLN A 770 -23.15 -9.77 23.87
C GLN A 770 -23.72 -8.57 23.11
N HIS A 771 -23.48 -8.55 21.80
CA HIS A 771 -24.14 -7.63 20.89
C HIS A 771 -25.67 -7.84 20.91
N ALA A 772 -26.47 -6.78 20.70
CA ALA A 772 -27.94 -6.85 20.65
C ALA A 772 -28.46 -7.95 19.71
N ALA A 773 -27.92 -7.97 18.48
CA ALA A 773 -28.28 -8.95 17.45
C ALA A 773 -27.82 -10.39 17.75
N SER A 774 -27.04 -10.64 18.81
CA SER A 774 -26.58 -11.99 19.15
C SER A 774 -27.67 -12.80 19.84
N GLN A 775 -27.72 -14.09 19.51
CA GLN A 775 -28.51 -15.04 20.28
C GLN A 775 -27.96 -15.10 21.72
N PRO A 776 -28.82 -14.95 22.75
CA PRO A 776 -28.38 -14.90 24.14
C PRO A 776 -27.75 -16.23 24.56
N MET A 777 -26.68 -16.16 25.34
CA MET A 777 -26.18 -17.36 26.03
C MET A 777 -27.19 -17.75 27.12
N GLU A 778 -27.79 -18.93 27.00
CA GLU A 778 -28.75 -19.44 27.98
C GLU A 778 -28.15 -20.49 28.92
N ARG A 779 -26.97 -21.00 28.56
CA ARG A 779 -26.28 -22.08 29.29
C ARG A 779 -24.91 -21.62 29.74
N ARG A 780 -24.42 -22.21 30.82
CA ARG A 780 -23.05 -22.05 31.31
C ARG A 780 -22.04 -22.44 30.22
N GLN A 781 -21.02 -21.61 30.05
CA GLN A 781 -19.95 -21.89 29.09
C GLN A 781 -19.05 -22.99 29.63
N ARG A 782 -18.70 -23.95 28.77
CA ARG A 782 -17.93 -25.15 29.15
C ARG A 782 -16.43 -24.88 29.05
N CYS A 783 -15.66 -25.51 29.94
CA CYS A 783 -14.22 -25.67 29.80
C CYS A 783 -13.94 -27.12 29.40
N THR A 784 -13.22 -27.32 28.30
CA THR A 784 -12.88 -28.66 27.78
C THR A 784 -11.41 -28.97 28.01
N ALA A 785 -11.13 -30.19 28.49
CA ALA A 785 -9.78 -30.71 28.61
C ALA A 785 -9.09 -30.80 27.24
N THR A 786 -7.84 -30.34 27.15
CA THR A 786 -7.04 -30.48 25.93
C THR A 786 -6.27 -31.80 25.94
N VAL A 787 -6.16 -32.48 24.79
CA VAL A 787 -5.50 -33.80 24.66
C VAL A 787 -4.03 -33.79 25.11
N ARG A 788 -3.38 -32.61 25.09
CA ARG A 788 -1.98 -32.42 25.46
C ARG A 788 -1.75 -32.18 26.96
N GLU A 789 -2.79 -31.98 27.77
CA GLU A 789 -2.69 -31.76 29.21
C GLU A 789 -3.28 -32.96 29.97
N ALA A 790 -2.43 -33.91 30.36
CA ALA A 790 -2.80 -34.97 31.32
C ALA A 790 -2.26 -34.64 32.72
N GLY A 791 -3.08 -34.81 33.76
CA GLY A 791 -2.69 -34.66 35.17
C GLY A 791 -3.34 -33.48 35.91
N ASP A 792 -2.73 -33.07 37.03
CA ASP A 792 -3.32 -32.16 38.03
C ASP A 792 -3.71 -30.79 37.48
N LYS A 793 -2.91 -30.21 36.56
CA LYS A 793 -3.20 -28.88 35.95
C LYS A 793 -4.50 -28.84 35.16
N CYS A 794 -4.89 -29.95 34.52
CA CYS A 794 -6.16 -30.04 33.83
C CYS A 794 -7.31 -30.00 34.84
N GLN A 795 -7.18 -30.73 35.96
CA GLN A 795 -8.19 -30.78 37.01
C GLN A 795 -8.32 -29.45 37.76
N GLU A 796 -7.20 -28.76 38.03
CA GLU A 796 -7.17 -27.43 38.64
C GLU A 796 -7.93 -26.41 37.78
N ALA A 797 -7.65 -26.37 36.47
CA ALA A 797 -8.34 -25.49 35.52
C ALA A 797 -9.86 -25.74 35.49
N LEU A 798 -10.27 -27.02 35.42
CA LEU A 798 -11.69 -27.40 35.45
C LEU A 798 -12.37 -27.00 36.75
N THR A 799 -11.70 -27.23 37.88
CA THR A 799 -12.22 -26.89 39.22
C THR A 799 -12.35 -25.38 39.41
N LEU A 800 -11.36 -24.61 38.95
CA LEU A 800 -11.43 -23.15 38.96
C LEU A 800 -12.60 -22.65 38.10
N TRP A 801 -12.71 -23.17 36.86
CA TRP A 801 -13.77 -22.79 35.94
C TRP A 801 -15.16 -23.10 36.50
N ASP A 802 -15.34 -24.23 37.19
CA ASP A 802 -16.60 -24.60 37.83
C ASP A 802 -16.97 -23.65 38.99
N ARG A 803 -15.97 -23.18 39.75
CA ARG A 803 -16.16 -22.20 40.83
C ARG A 803 -16.53 -20.79 40.32
N MET A 804 -16.24 -20.44 39.07
CA MET A 804 -16.56 -19.12 38.53
C MET A 804 -18.07 -18.92 38.38
N THR A 805 -18.59 -17.80 38.87
CA THR A 805 -19.99 -17.44 38.61
C THR A 805 -20.08 -16.76 37.25
N GLN A 806 -20.99 -17.21 36.39
CA GLN A 806 -21.07 -16.75 35.01
C GLN A 806 -22.35 -15.95 34.79
N TYR A 807 -22.22 -14.77 34.21
CA TYR A 807 -23.32 -13.87 33.90
C TYR A 807 -23.35 -13.56 32.42
N GLN A 808 -24.53 -13.31 31.88
CA GLN A 808 -24.73 -12.88 30.51
C GLN A 808 -25.57 -11.61 30.47
N VAL A 809 -25.22 -10.70 29.57
CA VAL A 809 -25.99 -9.49 29.28
C VAL A 809 -25.93 -9.20 27.78
N ARG A 810 -27.02 -8.70 27.20
CA ARG A 810 -27.01 -8.13 25.84
C ARG A 810 -27.06 -6.62 25.94
N LEU A 811 -26.31 -5.95 25.07
CA LEU A 811 -26.36 -4.50 24.93
C LEU A 811 -27.64 -4.10 24.19
N GLU A 812 -28.76 -4.01 24.92
CA GLU A 812 -30.08 -3.68 24.38
C GLU A 812 -30.79 -2.63 25.24
N GLY A 813 -31.72 -1.88 24.63
CA GLY A 813 -32.64 -0.97 25.32
C GLY A 813 -31.91 0.02 26.23
N ASP A 814 -32.19 -0.07 27.54
CA ASP A 814 -31.66 0.83 28.56
C ASP A 814 -30.13 0.91 28.60
N ILE A 815 -29.42 -0.17 28.22
CA ILE A 815 -27.94 -0.17 28.21
C ILE A 815 -27.43 0.70 27.04
N CYS A 816 -28.03 0.56 25.85
CA CYS A 816 -27.69 1.43 24.72
C CYS A 816 -28.03 2.89 25.04
N ALA A 817 -29.18 3.16 25.65
CA ALA A 817 -29.54 4.51 26.09
C ALA A 817 -28.54 5.07 27.11
N ALA A 818 -28.05 4.25 28.04
CA ALA A 818 -27.00 4.67 28.98
C ALA A 818 -25.68 4.99 28.27
N ILE A 819 -25.31 4.22 27.26
CA ILE A 819 -24.14 4.46 26.40
C ILE A 819 -24.33 5.77 25.61
N ASP A 820 -25.49 6.00 25.01
CA ASP A 820 -25.82 7.21 24.24
C ASP A 820 -25.74 8.48 25.08
N ILE A 821 -26.25 8.44 26.31
CA ILE A 821 -26.21 9.58 27.22
C ILE A 821 -24.76 9.95 27.56
N VAL A 822 -23.94 8.94 27.85
CA VAL A 822 -22.50 9.15 28.12
C VAL A 822 -21.78 9.65 26.85
N ALA A 823 -22.14 9.12 25.68
CA ALA A 823 -21.59 9.53 24.39
C ALA A 823 -21.93 10.97 23.97
N ASN A 824 -23.00 11.54 24.51
CA ASN A 824 -23.46 12.90 24.18
C ASN A 824 -23.14 13.93 25.26
N ALA A 825 -22.58 13.52 26.40
CA ALA A 825 -22.10 14.45 27.41
C ALA A 825 -20.86 15.21 26.91
N THR A 826 -20.99 16.53 26.72
CA THR A 826 -19.97 17.42 26.13
C THR A 826 -18.90 17.92 27.12
N SER A 827 -18.95 17.53 28.40
CA SER A 827 -17.94 17.87 29.41
C SER A 827 -17.93 16.87 30.57
N PRO A 828 -16.75 16.54 31.18
CA PRO A 828 -16.67 15.75 32.41
C PRO A 828 -17.52 16.33 33.55
N ALA A 829 -17.65 17.66 33.63
CA ALA A 829 -18.45 18.35 34.64
C ALA A 829 -19.97 18.20 34.46
N ALA A 830 -20.43 17.77 33.28
CA ALA A 830 -21.83 17.44 33.03
C ALA A 830 -22.19 16.01 33.47
N LEU A 831 -21.20 15.11 33.60
CA LEU A 831 -21.43 13.76 34.12
C LEU A 831 -21.78 13.79 35.61
N ASP A 832 -21.09 14.61 36.41
CA ASP A 832 -21.33 14.72 37.86
C ASP A 832 -22.65 15.43 38.21
N ARG A 833 -23.23 16.22 37.29
CA ARG A 833 -24.54 16.88 37.51
C ARG A 833 -25.73 16.03 37.08
N ALA A 834 -25.49 14.87 36.46
CA ALA A 834 -26.53 13.93 36.03
C ALA A 834 -26.56 12.63 36.85
N VAL A 835 -25.76 12.56 37.93
CA VAL A 835 -25.85 11.60 39.05
C VAL A 835 -26.73 12.20 40.13
#